data_AF-A0A7Z9LCE6-F1
#
_entry.id   AF-A0A7Z9LCE6-F1
#
_cell.length_a   1.000
_cell.length_b   1.000
_cell.length_c   1.000
_cell.angle_alpha   90.00
_cell.angle_beta   90.00
_cell.angle_gamma   90.00
#
_symmetry.space_group_name_H-M   'P 1'
#
loop_
_entity.id
_entity.type
_entity.pdbx_description
1 polymer ?
#
loop_
_entity_poly.entity_id
_entity_poly.type
_entity_poly.pdbx_seq_one_letter_code
_entity_poly.pdbx_strand_id
1 'polypeptide(L)'
;MRRAFLGSAAFLAAAFTLVFFSSVAIAQPCDPGGGLGGTGADVMVGELTGPNSYGQAGGFFAYSVGTTSCNIGTEELLWFANTNVHPVIAYNMYRLHDGRFEQIGISWLKHGFTALQQNSCGCGCQSSGTGTRLGIGCSDPYSASLNGNQNLGPRSEVTDPANGVFIYPPILNPANSDLTWRRLRVPAEELSITTYPGATYYVDGQYVTPDDADAGNAHNNVSYRQVTVANNANRSLSFSGSTQRQQPPIQAWQDADPAVTLEDIIDGDNGLLILGYKATEVAPGQHRYEYALYNLNSTRAVGVFRLPLPGGVLLSDIGFSDVGYHSGEPYSGTDWSVQQGPGFIEWRSDTFASNPNANALRWGTLYNFWFTANAPSVVADVTLTHFIPGANDTLTAPTLVPSGDFTLPVESLTCNIVGSTVELAWTNAEAYDSIEVTRDGVSIASLPGSATDYQDTSPTSGLHTYGVESTVAAIPSGVVTCDVDFPDPLQINIIGATPDIVLPDGTTPLAVTIEALTGFTIDAGSEELRVVSSAGITVVPLTFAGGISYDVNFPAIPCGDEFGWYLQARTTSGILVNLPTGGAASPFNAISAFGLIDDLDDFEVNSGWLVGAPNDATTGTWTRGDPVGTAAQPEDDHTAAPGTDCWFTGQGAIGGSLGANDVDGGTTTLYSPAFDLSQTAAPVFSYWRWYNNSSGASPGADIFVVQVSDDLSSWVDVETVGPTGAGTAGGWIQHEFIVSDFVLLSTTVQVRFQASDLGSGSIVEAGVDDFVIHDVDCGGIVDCNSNGIDDSLDISSGTSADCDVNGIPDECDIATGSQSDCNSNGIPDFCDLLSGSPDCDNNGVIDSCDLVGGAVDCNANGQLDICEIADGTAADCDSSGTIDSCDLVDGAPDCDSNGQIDSCEIAGGTATDCNSNGTIDFCDLVGGGFDCDANGQIDSCEIAGGSASDCDSNGTIDSCDITDGASDCDASGTLDSCDLVDGAPDCNSNQVIDSCDIDSGTSSDSNSNGIPDECDATLFVRADANADGNFDISDPITMLEYLFGMGQPPCFKALDGNDDGGIDVADPIFTLSVLFAGGTTPPSPYPNCGTDPTPDTLTCVSFVGCL
;
A
#
# COMPACT_ATOMS: atom_id res chain seq x y z
N MET A 1 27.55 -66.04 17.45
CA MET A 1 28.09 -67.40 17.74
C MET A 1 28.08 -67.61 19.26
N ARG A 2 27.78 -68.83 19.79
CA ARG A 2 27.30 -69.15 21.18
C ARG A 2 25.80 -68.83 21.35
N ARG A 3 24.89 -69.67 21.90
CA ARG A 3 24.88 -71.01 22.56
C ARG A 3 25.33 -71.13 24.03
N ALA A 4 24.49 -71.84 24.81
CA ALA A 4 24.52 -72.21 26.24
C ALA A 4 24.04 -71.11 27.21
N PHE A 5 23.17 -71.38 28.21
CA PHE A 5 23.03 -72.60 29.02
C PHE A 5 21.63 -73.26 29.08
N LEU A 6 21.60 -74.56 29.41
CA LEU A 6 20.39 -75.38 29.62
C LEU A 6 20.03 -75.52 31.11
N GLY A 7 18.74 -75.78 31.38
CA GLY A 7 18.28 -76.59 32.52
C GLY A 7 17.49 -77.81 32.02
N SER A 8 17.85 -79.03 32.46
CA SER A 8 17.41 -80.29 31.84
C SER A 8 16.60 -81.20 32.77
N ALA A 9 15.52 -81.80 32.25
CA ALA A 9 15.03 -83.18 32.56
C ALA A 9 13.78 -83.48 31.71
N ALA A 10 13.41 -84.69 31.29
CA ALA A 10 14.02 -85.99 31.02
C ALA A 10 12.81 -86.93 30.70
N PHE A 11 12.93 -87.83 29.72
CA PHE A 11 11.87 -88.76 29.28
C PHE A 11 11.43 -89.76 30.37
N LEU A 12 10.13 -90.11 30.43
CA LEU A 12 9.66 -91.51 30.33
C LEU A 12 8.15 -91.62 29.99
N ALA A 13 7.70 -92.82 29.60
CA ALA A 13 6.46 -93.02 28.83
C ALA A 13 5.25 -93.61 29.58
N ALA A 14 4.06 -93.16 29.15
CA ALA A 14 2.79 -93.87 28.95
C ALA A 14 2.24 -94.89 29.97
N ALA A 15 1.04 -94.59 30.50
CA ALA A 15 -0.01 -95.59 30.78
C ALA A 15 -1.44 -94.97 30.77
N PHE A 16 -2.15 -95.16 29.65
CA PHE A 16 -3.61 -95.18 29.46
C PHE A 16 -4.56 -94.60 30.54
N THR A 17 -5.41 -93.66 30.12
CA THR A 17 -6.88 -93.83 30.31
C THR A 17 -7.59 -93.34 29.06
N LEU A 18 -8.45 -94.18 28.47
CA LEU A 18 -9.08 -93.94 27.18
C LEU A 18 -10.44 -93.24 27.37
N VAL A 19 -10.64 -92.09 26.75
CA VAL A 19 -11.97 -91.49 26.56
C VAL A 19 -12.10 -91.07 25.10
N PHE A 20 -13.06 -91.66 24.38
CA PHE A 20 -13.36 -91.29 23.01
C PHE A 20 -14.10 -89.94 22.99
N PHE A 21 -13.45 -88.91 22.47
CA PHE A 21 -14.11 -87.77 21.85
C PHE A 21 -13.72 -87.72 20.38
N SER A 22 -14.68 -87.43 19.50
CA SER A 22 -14.45 -87.31 18.06
C SER A 22 -13.54 -86.11 17.79
N SER A 23 -12.32 -86.38 17.31
CA SER A 23 -11.35 -85.34 16.98
C SER A 23 -11.76 -84.60 15.70
N VAL A 24 -12.32 -83.40 15.86
CA VAL A 24 -12.24 -82.38 14.81
C VAL A 24 -10.77 -81.95 14.76
N ALA A 25 -10.13 -82.09 13.61
CA ALA A 25 -8.77 -81.60 13.42
C ALA A 25 -8.83 -80.07 13.36
N ILE A 26 -8.22 -79.40 14.34
CA ILE A 26 -7.97 -77.95 14.28
C ILE A 26 -6.88 -77.75 13.21
N ALA A 27 -7.13 -76.86 12.24
CA ALA A 27 -6.10 -76.46 11.30
C ALA A 27 -4.94 -75.82 12.09
N GLN A 28 -3.72 -76.29 11.84
CA GLN A 28 -2.52 -75.68 12.43
C GLN A 28 -1.99 -74.63 11.45
N PRO A 29 -1.49 -73.48 11.94
CA PRO A 29 -0.78 -72.55 11.08
C PRO A 29 0.43 -73.23 10.45
N CYS A 30 0.80 -72.81 9.24
CA CYS A 30 1.95 -73.37 8.54
C CYS A 30 3.20 -72.49 8.70
N ASP A 31 4.35 -73.13 8.53
CA ASP A 31 5.65 -72.47 8.39
C ASP A 31 6.23 -72.88 7.02
N PRO A 32 6.13 -72.02 6.00
CA PRO A 32 6.76 -72.24 4.70
C PRO A 32 8.21 -71.72 4.64
N GLY A 33 8.81 -71.32 5.76
CA GLY A 33 9.98 -70.44 5.82
C GLY A 33 9.57 -68.96 5.85
N GLY A 34 10.36 -68.16 6.54
CA GLY A 34 9.88 -66.98 7.26
C GLY A 34 9.68 -67.40 8.71
N GLY A 35 8.48 -67.21 9.25
CA GLY A 35 8.04 -67.76 10.53
C GLY A 35 6.78 -68.63 10.43
N LEU A 36 6.33 -69.08 11.60
CA LEU A 36 5.08 -69.80 11.82
C LEU A 36 3.91 -68.80 11.72
N GLY A 37 2.89 -69.11 10.93
CA GLY A 37 1.69 -68.28 10.83
C GLY A 37 0.92 -68.14 12.16
N GLY A 38 0.11 -67.09 12.24
CA GLY A 38 -0.77 -66.81 13.37
C GLY A 38 -2.09 -67.59 13.34
N THR A 39 -2.96 -67.26 14.30
CA THR A 39 -4.34 -67.75 14.34
C THR A 39 -5.25 -66.83 13.54
N GLY A 40 -6.30 -67.38 12.93
CA GLY A 40 -7.20 -66.62 12.06
C GLY A 40 -6.73 -66.63 10.61
N ALA A 41 -7.02 -65.58 9.86
CA ALA A 41 -6.49 -65.39 8.51
C ALA A 41 -5.11 -64.71 8.58
N ASP A 42 -4.15 -65.12 7.76
CA ASP A 42 -2.76 -64.62 7.80
C ASP A 42 -2.19 -64.61 6.38
N VAL A 43 -1.96 -63.43 5.81
CA VAL A 43 -1.46 -63.25 4.44
C VAL A 43 -0.01 -62.80 4.44
N MET A 44 0.86 -63.54 3.74
CA MET A 44 2.24 -63.11 3.51
C MET A 44 2.71 -63.28 2.08
N VAL A 45 3.78 -62.56 1.72
CA VAL A 45 4.44 -62.65 0.40
C VAL A 45 5.40 -63.85 0.37
N GLY A 46 4.92 -64.98 -0.14
CA GLY A 46 5.71 -66.20 -0.24
C GLY A 46 6.79 -66.18 -1.31
N GLU A 47 6.61 -65.45 -2.41
CA GLU A 47 7.66 -65.32 -3.43
C GLU A 47 7.47 -64.05 -4.26
N LEU A 48 8.53 -63.26 -4.41
CA LEU A 48 8.64 -62.19 -5.39
C LEU A 48 9.15 -62.78 -6.72
N THR A 49 8.38 -62.65 -7.80
CA THR A 49 8.53 -63.44 -9.05
C THR A 49 8.63 -62.60 -10.31
N GLY A 50 9.33 -63.16 -11.31
CA GLY A 50 9.36 -62.74 -12.72
C GLY A 50 9.14 -61.25 -12.98
N PRO A 51 10.11 -60.38 -12.61
CA PRO A 51 9.92 -58.93 -12.57
C PRO A 51 9.90 -58.33 -13.98
N ASN A 52 9.44 -57.09 -14.09
CA ASN A 52 9.28 -56.41 -15.37
C ASN A 52 9.86 -54.98 -15.35
N SER A 53 10.39 -54.53 -16.50
CA SER A 53 10.99 -53.21 -16.69
C SER A 53 10.40 -52.56 -17.95
N TYR A 54 9.68 -51.46 -17.78
CA TYR A 54 8.78 -50.90 -18.80
C TYR A 54 9.42 -49.82 -19.69
N GLY A 55 10.61 -49.34 -19.35
CA GLY A 55 11.28 -48.21 -19.99
C GLY A 55 11.52 -47.06 -19.03
N GLN A 56 11.83 -45.91 -19.61
CA GLN A 56 12.00 -44.63 -18.91
C GLN A 56 11.08 -43.56 -19.50
N ALA A 57 10.60 -42.64 -18.68
CA ALA A 57 9.94 -41.40 -19.10
C ALA A 57 10.14 -40.30 -18.04
N GLY A 58 10.27 -39.04 -18.49
CA GLY A 58 10.32 -37.87 -17.60
C GLY A 58 11.45 -37.87 -16.56
N GLY A 59 12.55 -38.58 -16.80
CA GLY A 59 13.66 -38.75 -15.82
C GLY A 59 13.55 -39.98 -14.92
N PHE A 60 12.51 -40.81 -15.06
CA PHE A 60 12.28 -41.97 -14.18
C PHE A 60 12.26 -43.28 -14.96
N PHE A 61 12.69 -44.37 -14.33
CA PHE A 61 12.44 -45.75 -14.77
C PHE A 61 11.19 -46.31 -14.10
N ALA A 62 10.57 -47.30 -14.75
CA ALA A 62 9.39 -47.97 -14.22
C ALA A 62 9.47 -49.50 -14.22
N TYR A 63 9.03 -50.07 -13.10
CA TYR A 63 9.13 -51.49 -12.81
C TYR A 63 7.81 -52.07 -12.30
N SER A 64 7.74 -53.39 -12.23
CA SER A 64 6.79 -54.09 -11.37
C SER A 64 7.34 -55.45 -10.97
N VAL A 65 6.81 -55.99 -9.87
CA VAL A 65 7.19 -57.28 -9.30
C VAL A 65 5.96 -58.19 -9.25
N GLY A 66 6.11 -59.45 -9.62
CA GLY A 66 5.07 -60.46 -9.41
C GLY A 66 5.09 -60.95 -7.97
N THR A 67 3.95 -61.31 -7.40
CA THR A 67 3.81 -61.75 -6.02
C THR A 67 3.10 -63.09 -5.95
N THR A 68 3.53 -63.97 -5.07
CA THR A 68 2.76 -65.14 -4.64
C THR A 68 2.34 -64.93 -3.19
N SER A 69 1.08 -64.61 -2.96
CA SER A 69 0.52 -64.63 -1.60
C SER A 69 0.46 -66.06 -1.06
N CYS A 70 0.54 -66.20 0.26
CA CYS A 70 0.23 -67.43 0.97
C CYS A 70 -0.76 -67.11 2.09
N ASN A 71 -1.80 -67.92 2.24
CA ASN A 71 -2.54 -67.99 3.50
C ASN A 71 -1.79 -68.95 4.43
N ILE A 72 -1.12 -68.45 5.46
CA ILE A 72 -0.35 -69.30 6.39
C ILE A 72 -1.06 -69.57 7.72
N GLY A 73 -2.24 -68.99 7.92
CA GLY A 73 -3.01 -69.04 9.15
C GLY A 73 -3.89 -70.29 9.29
N THR A 74 -4.98 -70.15 10.04
CA THR A 74 -5.93 -71.24 10.36
C THR A 74 -7.32 -71.06 9.76
N GLU A 75 -7.62 -69.91 9.14
CA GLU A 75 -8.91 -69.60 8.51
C GLU A 75 -8.74 -69.10 7.06
N GLU A 76 -9.84 -68.97 6.30
CA GLU A 76 -9.78 -68.53 4.90
C GLU A 76 -9.64 -67.00 4.80
N LEU A 77 -8.68 -66.50 4.01
CA LEU A 77 -8.58 -65.08 3.66
C LEU A 77 -9.64 -64.68 2.62
N LEU A 78 -10.04 -63.42 2.61
CA LEU A 78 -11.12 -62.87 1.77
C LEU A 78 -10.57 -62.19 0.50
N TRP A 79 -11.24 -62.44 -0.63
CA TRP A 79 -10.76 -62.09 -1.98
C TRP A 79 -11.93 -61.58 -2.84
N PHE A 80 -12.85 -60.82 -2.24
CA PHE A 80 -14.09 -60.38 -2.89
C PHE A 80 -13.83 -59.23 -3.87
N ALA A 81 -13.69 -59.59 -5.15
CA ALA A 81 -13.52 -58.63 -6.25
C ALA A 81 -14.60 -57.55 -6.27
N ASN A 82 -14.18 -56.32 -6.58
CA ASN A 82 -15.04 -55.11 -6.65
C ASN A 82 -15.66 -54.68 -5.31
N THR A 83 -14.98 -54.95 -4.20
CA THR A 83 -15.29 -54.45 -2.84
C THR A 83 -14.01 -53.93 -2.19
N ASN A 84 -14.05 -53.42 -0.96
CA ASN A 84 -12.85 -53.20 -0.13
C ASN A 84 -12.47 -54.43 0.73
N VAL A 85 -13.00 -55.62 0.41
CA VAL A 85 -12.78 -56.87 1.15
C VAL A 85 -11.97 -57.86 0.30
N HIS A 86 -10.79 -57.40 -0.11
CA HIS A 86 -9.77 -58.15 -0.83
C HIS A 86 -8.39 -57.53 -0.51
N PRO A 87 -7.27 -58.24 -0.71
CA PRO A 87 -5.95 -57.68 -0.45
C PRO A 87 -5.51 -56.66 -1.52
N VAL A 88 -5.00 -55.50 -1.08
CA VAL A 88 -4.18 -54.61 -1.90
C VAL A 88 -2.70 -54.96 -1.78
N ILE A 89 -1.91 -54.66 -2.81
CA ILE A 89 -0.49 -55.00 -2.89
C ILE A 89 0.34 -53.78 -3.26
N ALA A 90 1.32 -53.45 -2.42
CA ALA A 90 2.31 -52.39 -2.63
C ALA A 90 3.68 -52.94 -3.02
N TYR A 91 4.47 -52.12 -3.74
CA TYR A 91 5.88 -52.38 -4.05
C TYR A 91 6.71 -51.11 -3.84
N ASN A 92 7.96 -51.30 -3.42
CA ASN A 92 8.98 -50.30 -3.21
C ASN A 92 10.31 -50.77 -3.83
N MET A 93 11.27 -49.85 -3.98
CA MET A 93 12.65 -50.17 -4.33
C MET A 93 13.61 -49.45 -3.39
N TYR A 94 14.65 -50.14 -2.97
CA TYR A 94 15.64 -49.67 -2.01
C TYR A 94 17.06 -49.80 -2.57
N ARG A 95 17.94 -48.89 -2.13
CA ARG A 95 19.39 -48.90 -2.39
C ARG A 95 20.13 -49.06 -1.06
N LEU A 96 21.16 -49.92 -1.06
CA LEU A 96 22.22 -49.90 -0.06
C LEU A 96 23.52 -49.42 -0.73
N HIS A 97 24.03 -48.28 -0.27
CA HIS A 97 25.29 -47.71 -0.74
C HIS A 97 26.04 -47.05 0.42
N ASP A 98 27.36 -47.22 0.46
CA ASP A 98 28.28 -46.65 1.46
C ASP A 98 27.82 -46.74 2.94
N GLY A 99 27.03 -47.78 3.25
CA GLY A 99 26.52 -48.09 4.58
C GLY A 99 25.13 -47.55 4.92
N ARG A 100 24.48 -46.80 4.01
CA ARG A 100 23.11 -46.26 4.17
C ARG A 100 22.11 -47.04 3.34
N PHE A 101 20.93 -47.31 3.91
CA PHE A 101 19.83 -48.03 3.28
C PHE A 101 18.64 -47.09 3.04
N GLU A 102 18.38 -46.77 1.77
CA GLU A 102 17.47 -45.69 1.35
C GLU A 102 16.33 -46.23 0.48
N GLN A 103 15.14 -45.65 0.60
CA GLN A 103 14.03 -45.94 -0.30
C GLN A 103 14.06 -45.02 -1.52
N ILE A 104 14.32 -45.60 -2.69
CA ILE A 104 14.52 -44.87 -3.95
C ILE A 104 13.34 -44.95 -4.91
N GLY A 105 12.27 -45.66 -4.52
CA GLY A 105 11.09 -45.81 -5.35
C GLY A 105 9.89 -46.37 -4.61
N ILE A 106 8.72 -46.02 -5.12
CA ILE A 106 7.41 -46.34 -4.56
C ILE A 106 6.46 -46.69 -5.71
N SER A 107 5.38 -47.42 -5.42
CA SER A 107 4.33 -47.77 -6.39
C SER A 107 2.94 -47.46 -5.83
N TRP A 108 1.98 -47.28 -6.74
CA TRP A 108 0.56 -47.41 -6.42
C TRP A 108 0.18 -48.90 -6.24
N LEU A 109 -1.05 -49.12 -5.81
CA LEU A 109 -1.57 -50.38 -5.28
C LEU A 109 -2.22 -51.27 -6.33
N LYS A 110 -1.84 -52.55 -6.34
CA LYS A 110 -2.58 -53.58 -7.07
C LYS A 110 -3.74 -54.09 -6.22
N HIS A 111 -4.96 -54.02 -6.73
CA HIS A 111 -6.13 -54.66 -6.10
C HIS A 111 -6.23 -56.15 -6.48
N GLY A 112 -6.40 -57.04 -5.49
CA GLY A 112 -6.72 -58.45 -5.71
C GLY A 112 -8.08 -58.65 -6.42
N PHE A 113 -8.25 -59.76 -7.16
CA PHE A 113 -9.52 -60.04 -7.85
C PHE A 113 -9.92 -61.51 -7.97
N THR A 114 -9.00 -62.47 -7.79
CA THR A 114 -9.34 -63.90 -7.69
C THR A 114 -8.21 -64.67 -7.04
N ALA A 115 -8.52 -65.63 -6.18
CA ALA A 115 -7.54 -66.49 -5.51
C ALA A 115 -7.41 -67.85 -6.22
N LEU A 116 -6.24 -68.17 -6.77
CA LEU A 116 -6.00 -69.36 -7.60
C LEU A 116 -5.81 -70.69 -6.84
N GLN A 117 -5.86 -70.71 -5.50
CA GLN A 117 -5.83 -71.94 -4.67
C GLN A 117 -4.65 -72.88 -4.94
N GLN A 118 -3.45 -72.35 -5.22
CA GLN A 118 -2.27 -73.18 -5.45
C GLN A 118 -1.64 -73.63 -4.11
N ASN A 119 -0.61 -74.49 -4.18
CA ASN A 119 0.17 -74.94 -3.01
C ASN A 119 1.64 -74.52 -3.11
N SER A 120 1.91 -73.37 -3.73
CA SER A 120 3.27 -72.92 -4.11
C SER A 120 4.14 -72.57 -2.90
N CYS A 121 3.52 -72.28 -1.75
CA CYS A 121 4.21 -72.04 -0.49
C CYS A 121 4.55 -73.33 0.28
N GLY A 122 3.97 -74.48 -0.10
CA GLY A 122 4.24 -75.78 0.51
C GLY A 122 3.41 -76.13 1.76
N CYS A 123 2.45 -75.28 2.14
CA CYS A 123 1.67 -75.40 3.38
C CYS A 123 0.59 -76.50 3.41
N GLY A 124 0.30 -77.16 2.30
CA GLY A 124 -0.72 -78.21 2.23
C GLY A 124 -2.12 -77.67 1.98
N CYS A 125 -2.24 -76.79 0.98
CA CYS A 125 -3.46 -76.09 0.56
C CYS A 125 -4.78 -76.88 0.74
N GLN A 126 -5.63 -76.35 1.62
CA GLN A 126 -7.02 -76.71 1.82
C GLN A 126 -7.88 -75.70 1.04
N SER A 127 -8.10 -75.97 -0.24
CA SER A 127 -8.80 -75.04 -1.15
C SER A 127 -10.20 -74.68 -0.66
N SER A 128 -10.54 -73.39 -0.72
CA SER A 128 -11.90 -72.85 -0.47
C SER A 128 -12.94 -73.31 -1.51
N GLY A 129 -12.49 -73.92 -2.62
CA GLY A 129 -13.32 -74.24 -3.78
C GLY A 129 -13.79 -73.02 -4.58
N THR A 130 -13.35 -71.80 -4.24
CA THR A 130 -13.78 -70.55 -4.88
C THR A 130 -12.60 -69.63 -5.23
N GLY A 131 -12.82 -68.67 -6.12
CA GLY A 131 -11.88 -67.58 -6.36
C GLY A 131 -12.05 -66.39 -5.40
N THR A 132 -13.11 -66.36 -4.61
CA THR A 132 -13.47 -65.23 -3.71
C THR A 132 -12.84 -65.31 -2.33
N ARG A 133 -12.07 -66.37 -2.05
CA ARG A 133 -11.40 -66.61 -0.77
C ARG A 133 -10.14 -67.44 -0.96
N LEU A 134 -9.01 -67.10 -0.34
CA LEU A 134 -7.80 -67.93 -0.37
C LEU A 134 -7.84 -68.95 0.78
N GLY A 135 -7.94 -70.24 0.44
CA GLY A 135 -8.04 -71.33 1.41
C GLY A 135 -6.81 -71.50 2.29
N ILE A 136 -6.96 -72.21 3.41
CA ILE A 136 -5.93 -72.41 4.43
C ILE A 136 -4.71 -73.12 3.84
N GLY A 137 -3.50 -72.57 4.00
CA GLY A 137 -2.28 -73.13 3.42
C GLY A 137 -2.19 -73.00 1.89
N CYS A 138 -3.11 -72.30 1.25
CA CYS A 138 -3.11 -72.08 -0.21
C CYS A 138 -2.36 -70.80 -0.59
N SER A 139 -2.06 -70.67 -1.88
CA SER A 139 -1.31 -69.54 -2.44
C SER A 139 -1.92 -68.99 -3.72
N ASP A 140 -1.85 -67.68 -3.93
CA ASP A 140 -2.34 -67.00 -5.14
C ASP A 140 -1.23 -66.17 -5.81
N PRO A 141 -0.74 -66.57 -7.02
CA PRO A 141 0.28 -65.84 -7.76
C PRO A 141 -0.28 -64.80 -8.75
N TYR A 142 0.14 -63.55 -8.59
CA TYR A 142 0.04 -62.50 -9.61
C TYR A 142 1.38 -62.30 -10.32
N SER A 143 1.36 -62.20 -11.65
CA SER A 143 2.56 -61.91 -12.44
C SER A 143 2.90 -60.42 -12.40
N ALA A 144 4.18 -60.07 -12.60
CA ALA A 144 4.62 -58.67 -12.66
C ALA A 144 3.82 -57.85 -13.69
N SER A 145 3.45 -58.45 -14.84
CA SER A 145 2.63 -57.77 -15.85
C SER A 145 1.21 -57.44 -15.38
N LEU A 146 0.61 -58.25 -14.50
CA LEU A 146 -0.67 -57.94 -13.86
C LEU A 146 -0.51 -56.87 -12.78
N ASN A 147 0.57 -56.94 -12.02
CA ASN A 147 0.91 -56.01 -10.93
C ASN A 147 1.35 -54.63 -11.45
N GLY A 148 1.89 -54.55 -12.66
CA GLY A 148 2.27 -53.32 -13.36
C GLY A 148 1.30 -52.89 -14.46
N ASN A 149 0.04 -53.37 -14.43
CA ASN A 149 -1.01 -52.78 -15.27
C ASN A 149 -1.50 -51.48 -14.59
N GLN A 150 -1.44 -50.33 -15.28
CA GLN A 150 -1.65 -48.97 -14.71
C GLN A 150 -3.11 -48.66 -14.29
N ASN A 151 -3.90 -49.69 -14.03
CA ASN A 151 -5.14 -49.65 -13.28
C ASN A 151 -4.86 -50.04 -11.82
N LEU A 152 -4.04 -49.20 -11.17
CA LEU A 152 -3.62 -49.29 -9.77
C LEU A 152 -4.27 -48.15 -8.99
N GLY A 153 -4.56 -48.32 -7.70
CA GLY A 153 -5.11 -47.28 -6.82
C GLY A 153 -4.02 -46.55 -6.03
N PRO A 154 -4.16 -45.25 -5.72
CA PRO A 154 -3.16 -44.51 -4.95
C PRO A 154 -2.96 -45.08 -3.54
N ARG A 155 -1.77 -44.90 -2.96
CA ARG A 155 -1.45 -45.32 -1.59
C ARG A 155 -2.24 -44.55 -0.54
N SER A 156 -2.54 -43.29 -0.81
CA SER A 156 -3.37 -42.44 0.07
C SER A 156 -4.78 -42.97 0.33
N GLU A 157 -5.24 -43.98 -0.41
CA GLU A 157 -6.50 -44.69 -0.16
C GLU A 157 -6.41 -45.77 0.94
N VAL A 158 -5.23 -46.16 1.40
CA VAL A 158 -5.05 -47.02 2.58
C VAL A 158 -5.07 -46.14 3.82
N THR A 159 -6.29 -45.89 4.32
CA THR A 159 -6.56 -44.92 5.39
C THR A 159 -6.25 -45.44 6.79
N ASP A 160 -6.28 -46.77 6.99
CA ASP A 160 -5.94 -47.41 8.27
C ASP A 160 -5.18 -48.72 8.01
N PRO A 161 -3.87 -48.64 7.67
CA PRO A 161 -3.02 -49.79 7.38
C PRO A 161 -2.87 -50.76 8.56
N ALA A 162 -2.90 -50.28 9.81
CA ALA A 162 -2.84 -51.14 11.00
C ALA A 162 -4.02 -52.11 11.05
N ASN A 163 -5.22 -51.64 10.68
CA ASN A 163 -6.47 -52.43 10.63
C ASN A 163 -6.86 -52.87 9.20
N GLY A 164 -5.94 -52.78 8.24
CA GLY A 164 -6.13 -53.25 6.87
C GLY A 164 -7.16 -52.51 6.01
N VAL A 165 -7.60 -51.30 6.41
CA VAL A 165 -8.71 -50.58 5.77
C VAL A 165 -8.23 -49.69 4.62
N PHE A 166 -8.92 -49.80 3.49
CA PHE A 166 -8.71 -48.96 2.32
C PHE A 166 -10.02 -48.63 1.57
N ILE A 167 -9.97 -47.59 0.73
CA ILE A 167 -11.10 -47.10 -0.06
C ILE A 167 -11.27 -47.93 -1.35
N TYR A 168 -12.53 -48.18 -1.75
CA TYR A 168 -12.86 -48.81 -3.03
C TYR A 168 -14.19 -48.26 -3.58
N PRO A 169 -14.34 -48.03 -4.91
CA PRO A 169 -13.35 -48.21 -5.98
C PRO A 169 -12.24 -47.16 -5.94
N PRO A 170 -11.03 -47.47 -6.44
CA PRO A 170 -9.92 -46.54 -6.44
C PRO A 170 -10.18 -45.33 -7.36
N ILE A 171 -9.75 -44.16 -6.93
CA ILE A 171 -9.87 -42.88 -7.60
C ILE A 171 -8.72 -42.74 -8.60
N LEU A 172 -9.02 -43.01 -9.86
CA LEU A 172 -8.03 -43.05 -10.94
C LEU A 172 -7.81 -41.67 -11.60
N ASN A 173 -7.74 -40.60 -10.79
CA ASN A 173 -7.53 -39.21 -11.22
C ASN A 173 -6.26 -38.66 -10.51
N PRO A 174 -5.27 -38.05 -11.20
CA PRO A 174 -5.20 -37.78 -12.64
C PRO A 174 -5.15 -39.03 -13.52
N ALA A 175 -5.58 -38.90 -14.76
CA ALA A 175 -5.44 -39.94 -15.78
C ALA A 175 -3.95 -40.29 -16.04
N ASN A 176 -3.70 -41.46 -16.63
CA ASN A 176 -2.32 -41.91 -16.93
C ASN A 176 -1.64 -40.97 -17.94
N SER A 177 -0.54 -40.33 -17.53
CA SER A 177 0.23 -39.39 -18.35
C SER A 177 1.36 -40.06 -19.14
N ASP A 178 2.07 -41.02 -18.53
CA ASP A 178 3.26 -41.66 -19.10
C ASP A 178 3.34 -43.18 -18.79
N LEU A 179 4.38 -43.85 -19.31
CA LEU A 179 4.61 -45.29 -19.11
C LEU A 179 5.11 -45.66 -17.70
N THR A 180 5.48 -44.69 -16.87
CA THR A 180 5.93 -44.87 -15.49
C THR A 180 4.80 -44.63 -14.48
N TRP A 181 3.77 -43.90 -14.87
CA TRP A 181 2.65 -43.49 -14.02
C TRP A 181 2.05 -44.67 -13.25
N ARG A 182 1.86 -44.51 -11.93
CA ARG A 182 1.34 -45.51 -10.97
C ARG A 182 2.19 -46.77 -10.76
N ARG A 183 3.11 -47.12 -11.67
CA ARG A 183 4.03 -48.26 -11.51
C ARG A 183 5.04 -47.98 -10.38
N LEU A 184 5.87 -48.96 -10.04
CA LEU A 184 7.04 -48.72 -9.20
C LEU A 184 7.98 -47.77 -9.96
N ARG A 185 7.98 -46.50 -9.58
CA ARG A 185 8.70 -45.40 -10.24
C ARG A 185 9.97 -45.10 -9.44
N VAL A 186 11.09 -44.97 -10.14
CA VAL A 186 12.44 -44.77 -9.56
C VAL A 186 13.15 -43.69 -10.39
N PRO A 187 13.72 -42.63 -9.78
CA PRO A 187 14.49 -41.63 -10.52
C PRO A 187 15.72 -42.25 -11.22
N ALA A 188 16.15 -41.69 -12.35
CA ALA A 188 17.23 -42.25 -13.15
C ALA A 188 18.61 -42.11 -12.49
N GLU A 189 18.80 -41.02 -11.77
CA GLU A 189 19.95 -40.67 -10.94
C GLU A 189 20.18 -41.71 -9.83
N GLU A 190 19.10 -42.21 -9.21
CA GLU A 190 19.17 -43.20 -8.13
C GLU A 190 19.74 -44.56 -8.56
N LEU A 191 19.73 -44.82 -9.88
CA LEU A 191 20.29 -46.02 -10.53
C LEU A 191 21.62 -45.73 -11.26
N SER A 192 22.24 -44.58 -10.99
CA SER A 192 23.52 -44.17 -11.57
C SER A 192 24.67 -45.00 -10.99
N ILE A 193 25.27 -45.85 -11.83
CA ILE A 193 26.50 -46.60 -11.49
C ILE A 193 27.73 -45.70 -11.28
N THR A 194 27.64 -44.43 -11.69
CA THR A 194 28.71 -43.42 -11.53
C THR A 194 28.59 -42.70 -10.19
N THR A 195 27.35 -42.42 -9.76
CA THR A 195 27.02 -41.75 -8.48
C THR A 195 27.07 -42.74 -7.33
N TYR A 196 26.55 -43.96 -7.54
CA TYR A 196 26.41 -45.01 -6.54
C TYR A 196 27.20 -46.27 -6.93
N PRO A 197 28.55 -46.19 -7.05
CA PRO A 197 29.37 -47.30 -7.50
C PRO A 197 29.31 -48.48 -6.52
N GLY A 198 28.97 -49.67 -7.01
CA GLY A 198 28.90 -50.87 -6.19
C GLY A 198 27.66 -50.98 -5.29
N ALA A 199 26.69 -50.06 -5.40
CA ALA A 199 25.43 -50.15 -4.69
C ALA A 199 24.67 -51.46 -4.96
N THR A 200 24.00 -51.99 -3.94
CA THR A 200 23.08 -53.13 -4.06
C THR A 200 21.64 -52.66 -3.94
N TYR A 201 20.73 -53.37 -4.62
CA TYR A 201 19.34 -52.95 -4.75
C TYR A 201 18.39 -54.05 -4.31
N TYR A 202 17.25 -53.66 -3.76
CA TYR A 202 16.25 -54.56 -3.20
C TYR A 202 14.86 -54.06 -3.61
N VAL A 203 13.92 -54.98 -3.76
CA VAL A 203 12.49 -54.67 -3.93
C VAL A 203 11.70 -55.51 -2.94
N ASP A 204 10.55 -55.00 -2.53
CA ASP A 204 9.62 -55.70 -1.66
C ASP A 204 8.30 -56.03 -2.38
N GLY A 205 7.44 -56.70 -1.64
CA GLY A 205 6.00 -56.56 -1.77
C GLY A 205 5.38 -56.60 -0.38
N GLN A 206 4.26 -55.90 -0.20
CA GLN A 206 3.45 -55.98 1.01
C GLN A 206 1.99 -56.18 0.64
N TYR A 207 1.30 -57.05 1.37
CA TYR A 207 -0.15 -57.22 1.31
C TYR A 207 -0.82 -56.45 2.45
N VAL A 208 -1.98 -55.85 2.19
CA VAL A 208 -2.84 -55.24 3.22
C VAL A 208 -4.28 -55.71 2.97
N THR A 209 -4.93 -56.29 3.99
CA THR A 209 -6.33 -56.76 3.94
C THR A 209 -6.96 -56.73 5.33
N PRO A 210 -8.26 -56.39 5.49
CA PRO A 210 -8.88 -56.23 6.80
C PRO A 210 -8.86 -57.49 7.68
N ASP A 211 -9.04 -58.67 7.07
CA ASP A 211 -9.19 -59.95 7.78
C ASP A 211 -7.87 -60.54 8.33
N ASP A 212 -6.74 -60.13 7.76
CA ASP A 212 -5.39 -60.38 8.28
C ASP A 212 -5.09 -59.52 9.52
N ALA A 213 -5.53 -58.25 9.47
CA ALA A 213 -5.40 -57.30 10.56
C ALA A 213 -6.36 -57.58 11.72
N ASP A 214 -7.63 -57.88 11.45
CA ASP A 214 -8.63 -58.34 12.43
C ASP A 214 -8.17 -59.59 13.19
N ALA A 215 -7.35 -60.44 12.55
CA ALA A 215 -6.74 -61.63 13.15
C ALA A 215 -5.46 -61.34 13.96
N GLY A 216 -4.92 -60.11 13.88
CA GLY A 216 -3.71 -59.68 14.57
C GLY A 216 -2.40 -60.07 13.87
N ASN A 217 -2.42 -60.37 12.56
CA ASN A 217 -1.27 -60.92 11.84
C ASN A 217 -0.55 -59.88 10.93
N ALA A 218 -1.06 -58.64 10.86
CA ALA A 218 -0.63 -57.60 9.91
C ALA A 218 0.84 -57.11 9.98
N HIS A 219 1.68 -57.71 10.82
CA HIS A 219 3.12 -57.39 10.94
C HIS A 219 4.04 -58.34 10.13
N ASN A 220 3.53 -59.44 9.58
CA ASN A 220 4.32 -60.42 8.81
C ASN A 220 4.07 -60.36 7.28
N ASN A 221 3.19 -59.46 6.82
CA ASN A 221 2.62 -59.46 5.47
C ASN A 221 3.52 -58.85 4.36
N VAL A 222 4.74 -58.45 4.72
CA VAL A 222 5.79 -57.90 3.83
C VAL A 222 6.92 -58.91 3.60
N SER A 223 7.55 -58.86 2.43
CA SER A 223 8.78 -59.64 2.14
C SER A 223 9.64 -58.95 1.10
N TYR A 224 10.96 -59.08 1.19
CA TYR A 224 11.91 -58.47 0.25
C TYR A 224 12.74 -59.47 -0.54
N ARG A 225 13.34 -59.01 -1.64
CA ARG A 225 14.31 -59.77 -2.45
C ARG A 225 15.32 -58.84 -3.10
N GLN A 226 16.58 -59.26 -3.12
CA GLN A 226 17.64 -58.52 -3.80
C GLN A 226 17.44 -58.57 -5.32
N VAL A 227 17.70 -57.45 -6.00
CA VAL A 227 17.72 -57.34 -7.46
C VAL A 227 19.07 -56.85 -7.96
N THR A 228 19.41 -57.26 -9.17
CA THR A 228 20.50 -56.69 -9.95
C THR A 228 19.91 -55.75 -11.00
N VAL A 229 20.51 -54.57 -11.14
CA VAL A 229 20.12 -53.54 -12.12
C VAL A 229 21.08 -53.64 -13.30
N ALA A 230 20.58 -54.01 -14.49
CA ALA A 230 21.43 -54.16 -15.66
C ALA A 230 21.96 -52.80 -16.16
N ASN A 231 23.23 -52.74 -16.57
CA ASN A 231 23.78 -51.56 -17.25
C ASN A 231 23.36 -51.52 -18.74
N ASN A 232 22.05 -51.41 -18.98
CA ASN A 232 21.43 -51.29 -20.29
C ASN A 232 20.43 -50.10 -20.30
N ALA A 233 19.92 -49.74 -21.48
CA ALA A 233 19.03 -48.57 -21.66
C ALA A 233 17.66 -48.69 -20.96
N ASN A 234 17.29 -49.86 -20.43
CA ASN A 234 16.05 -50.11 -19.69
C ASN A 234 16.32 -50.46 -18.21
N ARG A 235 17.55 -50.26 -17.73
CA ARG A 235 18.03 -50.58 -16.37
C ARG A 235 17.48 -51.92 -15.83
N SER A 236 17.41 -52.93 -16.70
CA SER A 236 16.52 -54.08 -16.48
C SER A 236 16.79 -54.82 -15.17
N LEU A 237 15.75 -55.08 -14.39
CA LEU A 237 15.87 -55.79 -13.11
C LEU A 237 15.94 -57.30 -13.33
N SER A 238 16.81 -57.98 -12.58
CA SER A 238 16.75 -59.43 -12.45
C SER A 238 17.05 -59.89 -11.02
N PHE A 239 16.27 -60.85 -10.50
CA PHE A 239 16.37 -61.27 -9.10
C PHE A 239 17.67 -61.97 -8.77
N SER A 240 18.21 -61.64 -7.59
CA SER A 240 19.29 -62.32 -6.90
C SER A 240 18.74 -63.03 -5.66
N GLY A 241 19.38 -64.12 -5.24
CA GLY A 241 18.98 -64.88 -4.04
C GLY A 241 17.54 -65.41 -4.07
N SER A 242 17.01 -65.74 -2.88
CA SER A 242 15.60 -66.08 -2.64
C SER A 242 14.85 -64.89 -2.03
N THR A 243 13.51 -64.92 -2.09
CA THR A 243 12.67 -64.03 -1.27
C THR A 243 12.94 -64.28 0.21
N GLN A 244 13.12 -63.23 1.00
CA GLN A 244 13.17 -63.30 2.45
C GLN A 244 11.74 -63.10 2.97
N ARG A 245 11.09 -64.21 3.33
CA ARG A 245 9.67 -64.30 3.66
C ARG A 245 9.39 -63.70 5.04
N GLN A 246 8.28 -63.00 5.17
CA GLN A 246 7.82 -62.36 6.42
C GLN A 246 8.86 -61.40 7.02
N GLN A 247 9.68 -60.76 6.17
CA GLN A 247 10.71 -59.82 6.60
C GLN A 247 10.58 -58.48 5.85
N PRO A 248 10.59 -57.35 6.57
CA PRO A 248 10.53 -56.02 5.95
C PRO A 248 11.84 -55.71 5.20
N PRO A 249 11.80 -54.83 4.18
CA PRO A 249 12.97 -54.50 3.38
C PRO A 249 14.14 -53.94 4.20
N ILE A 250 13.90 -53.23 5.30
CA ILE A 250 14.94 -52.71 6.20
C ILE A 250 15.83 -53.84 6.80
N GLN A 251 15.33 -55.07 6.89
CA GLN A 251 16.13 -56.25 7.27
C GLN A 251 17.31 -56.49 6.31
N ALA A 252 17.19 -56.10 5.04
CA ALA A 252 18.27 -56.19 4.07
C ALA A 252 19.53 -55.39 4.47
N TRP A 253 19.37 -54.33 5.27
CA TRP A 253 20.48 -53.52 5.78
C TRP A 253 21.30 -54.31 6.82
N GLN A 254 20.63 -54.94 7.79
CA GLN A 254 21.27 -55.79 8.79
C GLN A 254 21.82 -57.10 8.22
N ASP A 255 21.14 -57.68 7.22
CA ASP A 255 21.63 -58.87 6.51
C ASP A 255 22.94 -58.59 5.73
N ALA A 256 23.08 -57.37 5.19
CA ALA A 256 24.29 -56.92 4.52
C ALA A 256 25.39 -56.45 5.49
N ASP A 257 25.01 -55.81 6.61
CA ASP A 257 25.91 -55.33 7.65
C ASP A 257 25.40 -55.71 9.06
N PRO A 258 25.91 -56.81 9.65
CA PRO A 258 25.51 -57.27 10.98
C PRO A 258 25.85 -56.34 12.16
N ALA A 259 26.43 -55.16 11.92
CA ALA A 259 26.58 -54.12 12.92
C ALA A 259 25.38 -53.16 13.00
N VAL A 260 24.46 -53.22 12.02
CA VAL A 260 23.16 -52.53 12.07
C VAL A 260 22.27 -53.23 13.09
N THR A 261 21.66 -52.45 13.98
CA THR A 261 20.60 -52.95 14.86
C THR A 261 19.25 -52.49 14.33
N LEU A 262 18.23 -53.34 14.48
CA LEU A 262 16.83 -53.03 14.15
C LEU A 262 16.02 -53.19 15.44
N GLU A 263 15.17 -52.22 15.73
CA GLU A 263 14.28 -52.20 16.89
C GLU A 263 12.82 -52.04 16.41
N ASP A 264 11.96 -52.96 16.84
CA ASP A 264 10.52 -52.96 16.53
C ASP A 264 9.77 -52.10 17.55
N ILE A 265 9.03 -51.12 17.05
CA ILE A 265 8.30 -50.12 17.83
C ILE A 265 6.81 -50.28 17.54
N ILE A 266 6.10 -50.94 18.46
CA ILE A 266 4.65 -51.11 18.39
C ILE A 266 3.97 -49.84 18.92
N ASP A 267 3.18 -49.18 18.09
CA ASP A 267 2.30 -48.10 18.56
C ASP A 267 1.05 -48.67 19.26
N GLY A 268 0.42 -47.84 20.09
CA GLY A 268 -0.75 -48.25 20.89
C GLY A 268 -2.00 -48.60 20.07
N ASP A 269 -1.97 -48.40 18.76
CA ASP A 269 -3.08 -48.50 17.81
C ASP A 269 -2.86 -49.70 16.84
N ASN A 270 -2.07 -50.70 17.26
CA ASN A 270 -1.64 -51.92 16.54
C ASN A 270 -0.68 -51.70 15.36
N GLY A 271 -0.17 -50.49 15.15
CA GLY A 271 0.85 -50.22 14.14
C GLY A 271 2.25 -50.68 14.55
N LEU A 272 3.09 -50.96 13.57
CA LEU A 272 4.50 -51.28 13.72
C LEU A 272 5.36 -50.30 12.91
N LEU A 273 6.31 -49.68 13.61
CA LEU A 273 7.43 -48.90 13.09
C LEU A 273 8.72 -49.68 13.37
N ILE A 274 9.71 -49.59 12.49
CA ILE A 274 10.99 -50.31 12.66
C ILE A 274 12.13 -49.32 12.49
N LEU A 275 12.93 -49.16 13.54
CA LEU A 275 14.09 -48.29 13.56
C LEU A 275 15.37 -49.10 13.31
N GLY A 276 16.01 -48.87 12.17
CA GLY A 276 17.38 -49.30 11.93
C GLY A 276 18.38 -48.21 12.32
N TYR A 277 19.49 -48.61 12.96
CA TYR A 277 20.56 -47.68 13.35
C TYR A 277 21.96 -48.31 13.35
N LYS A 278 22.97 -47.48 13.08
CA LYS A 278 24.39 -47.83 13.16
C LYS A 278 25.28 -46.60 13.43
N ALA A 279 26.27 -46.74 14.30
CA ALA A 279 27.38 -45.81 14.44
C ALA A 279 28.69 -46.41 13.88
N THR A 280 29.49 -45.62 13.17
CA THR A 280 30.77 -46.04 12.56
C THR A 280 31.84 -44.98 12.79
N GLU A 281 33.01 -45.33 13.33
CA GLU A 281 34.17 -44.42 13.36
C GLU A 281 34.73 -44.25 11.93
N VAL A 282 34.70 -43.02 11.41
CA VAL A 282 35.13 -42.67 10.04
C VAL A 282 36.51 -42.02 10.00
N ALA A 283 36.91 -41.36 11.09
CA ALA A 283 38.26 -40.88 11.35
C ALA A 283 38.49 -40.88 12.88
N PRO A 284 39.74 -40.79 13.38
CA PRO A 284 40.00 -40.83 14.82
C PRO A 284 39.19 -39.80 15.61
N GLY A 285 38.26 -40.27 16.45
CA GLY A 285 37.35 -39.41 17.22
C GLY A 285 36.24 -38.72 16.40
N GLN A 286 35.92 -39.23 15.21
CA GLN A 286 34.81 -38.78 14.36
C GLN A 286 33.95 -39.99 13.99
N HIS A 287 32.68 -39.96 14.38
CA HIS A 287 31.76 -41.08 14.27
C HIS A 287 30.54 -40.66 13.44
N ARG A 288 30.27 -41.37 12.36
CA ARG A 288 29.07 -41.20 11.54
C ARG A 288 27.95 -42.07 12.08
N TYR A 289 26.79 -41.45 12.30
CA TYR A 289 25.55 -42.07 12.76
C TYR A 289 24.58 -42.11 11.59
N GLU A 290 24.06 -43.29 11.32
CA GLU A 290 23.12 -43.58 10.24
C GLU A 290 21.85 -44.17 10.85
N TYR A 291 20.68 -43.62 10.50
CA TYR A 291 19.37 -44.10 10.94
C TYR A 291 18.44 -44.30 9.73
N ALA A 292 17.55 -45.26 9.85
CA ALA A 292 16.47 -45.52 8.90
C ALA A 292 15.20 -45.87 9.69
N LEU A 293 14.12 -45.10 9.54
CA LEU A 293 12.84 -45.39 10.19
C LEU A 293 11.83 -45.84 9.13
N TYR A 294 11.36 -47.08 9.24
CA TYR A 294 10.38 -47.69 8.33
C TYR A 294 9.01 -47.78 9.00
N ASN A 295 7.97 -47.30 8.33
CA ASN A 295 6.59 -47.48 8.75
C ASN A 295 6.00 -48.72 8.05
N LEU A 296 5.89 -49.84 8.79
CA LEU A 296 5.36 -51.09 8.27
C LEU A 296 3.84 -51.05 8.15
N ASN A 297 3.13 -50.53 9.15
CA ASN A 297 1.67 -50.33 9.14
C ASN A 297 1.12 -49.34 10.21
N SER A 298 1.93 -48.44 10.78
CA SER A 298 1.42 -47.38 11.66
C SER A 298 0.49 -46.43 10.92
N THR A 299 -0.79 -46.48 11.28
CA THR A 299 -1.87 -45.63 10.74
C THR A 299 -1.65 -44.16 11.09
N ARG A 300 -1.07 -43.87 12.25
CA ARG A 300 -0.90 -42.49 12.74
C ARG A 300 0.31 -41.78 12.15
N ALA A 301 1.22 -42.51 11.50
CA ALA A 301 2.46 -42.02 10.90
C ALA A 301 3.37 -41.27 11.91
N VAL A 302 4.60 -40.94 11.50
CA VAL A 302 5.55 -40.19 12.34
C VAL A 302 5.84 -38.84 11.70
N GLY A 303 5.83 -37.77 12.51
CA GLY A 303 6.12 -36.39 12.08
C GLY A 303 7.35 -35.75 12.75
N VAL A 304 7.91 -36.41 13.78
CA VAL A 304 9.15 -35.98 14.47
C VAL A 304 10.02 -37.19 14.80
N PHE A 305 11.33 -37.06 14.57
CA PHE A 305 12.37 -38.00 14.96
C PHE A 305 13.43 -37.23 15.78
N ARG A 306 13.57 -37.52 17.08
CA ARG A 306 14.39 -36.73 18.02
C ARG A 306 15.33 -37.60 18.85
N LEU A 307 16.63 -37.32 18.76
CA LEU A 307 17.70 -38.02 19.47
C LEU A 307 18.27 -37.14 20.59
N PRO A 308 18.61 -37.69 21.77
CA PRO A 308 19.40 -36.98 22.76
C PRO A 308 20.82 -36.71 22.26
N LEU A 309 21.36 -35.54 22.58
CA LEU A 309 22.67 -35.04 22.14
C LEU A 309 23.41 -34.40 23.33
N PRO A 310 24.50 -35.01 23.86
CA PRO A 310 25.23 -34.46 25.00
C PRO A 310 25.89 -33.11 24.73
N GLY A 311 26.03 -32.29 25.77
CA GLY A 311 26.79 -31.04 25.72
C GLY A 311 28.25 -31.26 25.27
N GLY A 312 28.76 -30.37 24.43
CA GLY A 312 30.12 -30.45 23.87
C GLY A 312 30.27 -31.39 22.65
N VAL A 313 29.20 -32.08 22.23
CA VAL A 313 29.18 -32.82 20.98
C VAL A 313 29.02 -31.85 19.80
N LEU A 314 29.95 -31.91 18.85
CA LEU A 314 29.92 -31.12 17.61
C LEU A 314 29.42 -32.00 16.47
N LEU A 315 28.37 -31.54 15.78
CA LEU A 315 27.76 -32.21 14.64
C LEU A 315 28.22 -31.59 13.31
N SER A 316 28.22 -32.41 12.27
CA SER A 316 28.57 -32.09 10.88
C SER A 316 27.91 -33.10 9.93
N ASP A 317 27.87 -32.84 8.62
CA ASP A 317 27.26 -33.75 7.63
C ASP A 317 25.84 -34.19 8.03
N ILE A 318 25.04 -33.25 8.53
CA ILE A 318 23.67 -33.51 8.97
C ILE A 318 22.76 -33.57 7.74
N GLY A 319 21.95 -34.62 7.63
CA GLY A 319 21.05 -34.74 6.47
C GLY A 319 19.83 -35.61 6.71
N PHE A 320 18.99 -35.62 5.69
CA PHE A 320 17.67 -36.26 5.62
C PHE A 320 17.47 -36.82 4.21
N SER A 321 16.70 -37.90 4.08
CA SER A 321 16.21 -38.39 2.79
C SER A 321 14.92 -39.16 2.96
N ASP A 322 13.99 -38.94 2.04
CA ASP A 322 12.68 -39.59 1.93
C ASP A 322 12.45 -40.14 0.51
N VAL A 323 11.24 -40.63 0.25
CA VAL A 323 10.82 -41.14 -1.06
C VAL A 323 9.79 -40.21 -1.70
N GLY A 324 10.09 -39.72 -2.89
CA GLY A 324 9.19 -38.83 -3.64
C GLY A 324 7.86 -39.50 -4.00
N TYR A 325 6.76 -38.96 -3.49
CA TYR A 325 5.40 -39.31 -3.92
C TYR A 325 5.17 -38.89 -5.38
N HIS A 326 4.36 -39.65 -6.12
CA HIS A 326 4.17 -39.41 -7.56
C HIS A 326 2.78 -39.77 -8.06
N SER A 327 2.53 -39.45 -9.34
CA SER A 327 1.29 -39.78 -10.07
C SER A 327 -0.01 -39.15 -9.55
N GLY A 328 0.10 -38.11 -8.71
CA GLY A 328 -1.04 -37.39 -8.14
C GLY A 328 -1.45 -37.83 -6.74
N GLU A 329 -0.57 -38.50 -5.99
CA GLU A 329 -0.70 -38.58 -4.52
C GLU A 329 -0.84 -37.17 -3.91
N PRO A 330 -1.63 -37.00 -2.84
CA PRO A 330 -1.93 -35.68 -2.26
C PRO A 330 -0.82 -35.15 -1.31
N TYR A 331 0.18 -35.98 -0.98
CA TYR A 331 1.18 -35.66 0.03
C TYR A 331 2.29 -34.76 -0.52
N SER A 332 2.72 -33.80 0.30
CA SER A 332 3.85 -32.93 -0.01
C SER A 332 5.17 -33.72 -0.05
N GLY A 333 6.09 -33.29 -0.92
CA GLY A 333 7.49 -33.73 -0.95
C GLY A 333 8.43 -32.70 -0.33
N THR A 334 7.98 -31.93 0.67
CA THR A 334 8.84 -31.01 1.43
C THR A 334 9.68 -31.79 2.44
N ASP A 335 11.00 -31.66 2.39
CA ASP A 335 11.95 -32.27 3.31
C ASP A 335 11.70 -31.89 4.78
N TRP A 336 12.14 -32.72 5.72
CA TRP A 336 12.01 -32.42 7.15
C TRP A 336 13.02 -31.37 7.58
N SER A 337 12.52 -30.34 8.25
CA SER A 337 13.36 -29.32 8.91
C SER A 337 14.19 -29.94 10.04
N VAL A 338 15.46 -29.55 10.14
CA VAL A 338 16.37 -29.98 11.22
C VAL A 338 16.41 -28.90 12.30
N GLN A 339 16.26 -29.28 13.55
CA GLN A 339 16.45 -28.40 14.70
C GLN A 339 17.46 -29.04 15.66
N GLN A 340 18.47 -28.26 16.06
CA GLN A 340 19.39 -28.62 17.13
C GLN A 340 19.02 -27.76 18.33
N GLY A 341 18.66 -28.43 19.42
CA GLY A 341 18.36 -27.78 20.68
C GLY A 341 19.14 -28.43 21.81
N PRO A 342 19.00 -27.93 23.03
CA PRO A 342 19.99 -28.25 24.04
C PRO A 342 19.65 -29.60 24.65
N GLY A 343 20.61 -30.52 24.59
CA GLY A 343 20.38 -31.93 24.91
C GLY A 343 19.78 -32.75 23.76
N PHE A 344 19.54 -32.20 22.54
CA PHE A 344 18.94 -32.97 21.43
C PHE A 344 19.25 -32.50 20.00
N ILE A 345 19.05 -33.40 19.04
CA ILE A 345 18.83 -33.08 17.62
C ILE A 345 17.52 -33.70 17.17
N GLU A 346 16.69 -32.95 16.45
CA GLU A 346 15.45 -33.44 15.84
C GLU A 346 15.30 -33.09 14.36
N TRP A 347 14.57 -33.94 13.65
CA TRP A 347 14.03 -33.68 12.33
C TRP A 347 12.51 -33.70 12.45
N ARG A 348 11.84 -32.76 11.78
CA ARG A 348 10.38 -32.62 11.87
C ARG A 348 9.74 -32.11 10.58
N SER A 349 8.56 -32.66 10.27
CA SER A 349 7.65 -32.12 9.26
C SER A 349 6.83 -30.92 9.80
N ASP A 350 6.01 -30.33 8.93
CA ASP A 350 4.83 -29.58 9.37
C ASP A 350 3.97 -30.41 10.34
N THR A 351 3.16 -29.75 11.16
CA THR A 351 2.17 -30.44 12.00
C THR A 351 0.95 -30.87 11.18
N PHE A 352 0.22 -31.89 11.64
CA PHE A 352 -1.05 -32.28 11.01
C PHE A 352 -2.10 -31.16 11.04
N ALA A 353 -2.06 -30.28 12.05
CA ALA A 353 -2.98 -29.15 12.17
C ALA A 353 -2.70 -28.05 11.14
N SER A 354 -1.43 -27.80 10.81
CA SER A 354 -1.03 -26.82 9.79
C SER A 354 -1.13 -27.39 8.37
N ASN A 355 -0.79 -28.66 8.17
CA ASN A 355 -0.79 -29.31 6.86
C ASN A 355 -1.11 -30.82 6.99
N PRO A 356 -2.37 -31.25 6.83
CA PRO A 356 -2.75 -32.67 6.88
C PRO A 356 -2.05 -33.55 5.81
N ASN A 357 -1.59 -32.91 4.73
CA ASN A 357 -0.88 -33.53 3.61
C ASN A 357 0.66 -33.37 3.73
N ALA A 358 1.18 -32.96 4.88
CA ALA A 358 2.62 -32.88 5.12
C ALA A 358 3.31 -34.21 4.83
N ASN A 359 4.62 -34.10 4.59
CA ASN A 359 5.54 -35.21 4.31
C ASN A 359 5.82 -36.09 5.54
N ALA A 360 4.80 -36.50 6.30
CA ALA A 360 4.96 -37.43 7.40
C ALA A 360 5.39 -38.82 6.90
N LEU A 361 6.03 -39.62 7.76
CA LEU A 361 6.41 -41.00 7.46
C LEU A 361 5.16 -41.90 7.39
N ARG A 362 4.51 -41.92 6.21
CA ARG A 362 3.31 -42.70 5.92
C ARG A 362 3.61 -44.19 5.80
N TRP A 363 2.55 -44.99 5.73
CA TRP A 363 2.66 -46.43 5.58
C TRP A 363 3.45 -46.87 4.32
N GLY A 364 4.32 -47.86 4.52
CA GLY A 364 5.10 -48.48 3.47
C GLY A 364 6.21 -47.57 2.92
N THR A 365 6.61 -46.53 3.67
CA THR A 365 7.77 -45.68 3.38
C THR A 365 8.86 -45.80 4.46
N LEU A 366 10.10 -45.51 4.07
CA LEU A 366 11.30 -45.51 4.92
C LEU A 366 12.04 -44.19 4.72
N TYR A 367 12.26 -43.44 5.80
CA TYR A 367 13.04 -42.19 5.78
C TYR A 367 14.37 -42.37 6.52
N ASN A 368 15.37 -41.60 6.10
CA ASN A 368 16.73 -41.66 6.61
C ASN A 368 17.14 -40.36 7.30
N PHE A 369 17.94 -40.51 8.35
CA PHE A 369 18.52 -39.41 9.13
C PHE A 369 20.00 -39.73 9.35
N TRP A 370 20.89 -38.75 9.24
CA TRP A 370 22.32 -38.98 9.52
C TRP A 370 23.04 -37.73 10.00
N PHE A 371 24.19 -37.94 10.63
CA PHE A 371 25.18 -36.92 10.99
C PHE A 371 26.53 -37.56 11.32
N THR A 372 27.59 -36.75 11.31
CA THR A 372 28.91 -37.08 11.86
C THR A 372 29.17 -36.26 13.12
N ALA A 373 29.54 -36.93 14.21
CA ALA A 373 29.80 -36.33 15.52
C ALA A 373 31.24 -36.59 16.02
N ASN A 374 31.78 -35.64 16.78
CA ASN A 374 33.10 -35.73 17.44
C ASN A 374 33.16 -36.69 18.66
N ALA A 375 32.18 -37.58 18.85
CA ALA A 375 32.04 -38.41 20.04
C ALA A 375 31.61 -39.86 19.70
N PRO A 376 32.12 -40.87 20.43
CA PRO A 376 31.73 -42.27 20.26
C PRO A 376 30.29 -42.51 20.72
N SER A 377 29.76 -43.71 20.43
CA SER A 377 28.35 -44.03 20.65
C SER A 377 28.05 -44.70 21.99
N VAL A 378 26.96 -44.28 22.64
CA VAL A 378 26.31 -44.95 23.79
C VAL A 378 24.87 -45.31 23.44
N VAL A 379 24.25 -46.21 24.20
CA VAL A 379 22.82 -46.52 24.07
C VAL A 379 21.99 -45.51 24.87
N ALA A 380 20.99 -44.90 24.23
CA ALA A 380 19.96 -44.06 24.84
C ALA A 380 18.65 -44.16 24.04
N ASP A 381 17.55 -43.63 24.57
CA ASP A 381 16.26 -43.70 23.88
C ASP A 381 16.08 -42.56 22.85
N VAL A 382 15.67 -42.89 21.63
CA VAL A 382 15.09 -41.94 20.68
C VAL A 382 13.66 -41.63 21.07
N THR A 383 13.20 -40.42 20.77
CA THR A 383 11.80 -40.00 20.87
C THR A 383 11.21 -39.84 19.47
N LEU A 384 10.06 -40.48 19.21
CA LEU A 384 9.27 -40.29 18.01
C LEU A 384 7.94 -39.63 18.36
N THR A 385 7.45 -38.71 17.54
CA THR A 385 6.11 -38.14 17.70
C THR A 385 5.22 -38.52 16.53
N HIS A 386 4.05 -39.08 16.84
CA HIS A 386 3.00 -39.38 15.88
C HIS A 386 2.59 -38.12 15.11
N PHE A 387 2.33 -38.28 13.81
CA PHE A 387 1.88 -37.16 12.98
C PHE A 387 0.38 -36.89 13.19
N ILE A 388 -0.46 -37.92 13.14
CA ILE A 388 -1.89 -37.81 13.43
C ILE A 388 -2.10 -37.83 14.96
N PRO A 389 -2.69 -36.77 15.57
CA PRO A 389 -2.86 -36.68 17.02
C PRO A 389 -3.77 -37.78 17.62
N GLY A 390 -3.60 -38.08 18.90
CA GLY A 390 -4.33 -39.15 19.59
C GLY A 390 -4.21 -39.08 21.12
N ALA A 391 -4.35 -40.24 21.78
CA ALA A 391 -4.32 -40.31 23.25
C ALA A 391 -2.89 -40.37 23.83
N ASN A 392 -1.97 -40.97 23.09
CA ASN A 392 -0.53 -40.96 23.36
C ASN A 392 0.18 -40.67 22.03
N ASP A 393 0.89 -39.55 21.97
CA ASP A 393 1.49 -39.05 20.72
C ASP A 393 2.99 -39.31 20.67
N THR A 394 3.60 -39.74 21.77
CA THR A 394 5.03 -39.98 21.90
C THR A 394 5.33 -41.49 22.01
N LEU A 395 6.29 -41.95 21.21
CA LEU A 395 6.89 -43.29 21.29
C LEU A 395 8.37 -43.15 21.65
N THR A 396 8.94 -44.17 22.29
CA THR A 396 10.39 -44.23 22.61
C THR A 396 10.97 -45.59 22.24
N ALA A 397 12.25 -45.62 21.87
CA ALA A 397 12.96 -46.84 21.51
C ALA A 397 14.47 -46.69 21.75
N PRO A 398 15.18 -47.75 22.18
CA PRO A 398 16.64 -47.71 22.34
C PRO A 398 17.34 -47.53 20.98
N THR A 399 18.38 -46.70 20.95
CA THR A 399 19.25 -46.49 19.78
C THR A 399 20.68 -46.16 20.20
N LEU A 400 21.59 -45.98 19.23
CA LEU A 400 22.93 -45.43 19.48
C LEU A 400 22.91 -43.91 19.30
N VAL A 401 23.48 -43.18 20.25
CA VAL A 401 23.66 -41.72 20.21
C VAL A 401 25.09 -41.32 20.60
N PRO A 402 25.57 -40.11 20.28
CA PRO A 402 26.85 -39.59 20.79
C PRO A 402 26.95 -39.63 22.32
N SER A 403 28.15 -39.87 22.85
CA SER A 403 28.38 -40.10 24.28
C SER A 403 29.43 -39.18 24.91
N GLY A 404 29.09 -38.67 26.08
CA GLY A 404 30.04 -38.22 27.10
C GLY A 404 29.56 -38.67 28.49
N ASP A 405 30.25 -38.25 29.54
CA ASP A 405 29.70 -38.29 30.90
C ASP A 405 28.62 -37.18 31.01
N PHE A 406 27.35 -37.54 30.79
CA PHE A 406 26.19 -36.63 30.74
C PHE A 406 26.10 -35.76 32.01
N THR A 407 25.92 -34.44 31.83
CA THR A 407 25.25 -33.63 32.86
C THR A 407 23.76 -33.63 32.53
N LEU A 408 22.93 -34.15 33.42
CA LEU A 408 21.49 -34.18 33.22
C LEU A 408 20.94 -32.74 33.24
N PRO A 409 20.19 -32.32 32.21
CA PRO A 409 19.47 -31.04 32.26
C PRO A 409 18.53 -30.96 33.47
N VAL A 410 18.12 -29.73 33.82
CA VAL A 410 17.10 -29.54 34.87
C VAL A 410 15.76 -30.17 34.44
N GLU A 411 15.07 -30.81 35.37
CA GLU A 411 13.77 -31.41 35.11
C GLU A 411 12.63 -30.45 35.46
N SER A 412 11.49 -30.59 34.78
CA SER A 412 10.26 -29.86 35.10
C SER A 412 10.43 -28.33 35.17
N LEU A 413 11.21 -27.75 34.25
CA LEU A 413 11.32 -26.30 34.13
C LEU A 413 9.93 -25.70 33.84
N THR A 414 9.50 -24.80 34.71
CA THR A 414 8.26 -24.04 34.59
C THR A 414 8.59 -22.56 34.72
N CYS A 415 7.93 -21.74 33.90
CA CYS A 415 8.25 -20.33 33.78
C CYS A 415 6.92 -19.58 33.77
N ASN A 416 6.67 -18.84 34.85
CA ASN A 416 5.35 -18.29 35.16
C ASN A 416 5.44 -16.77 35.32
N ILE A 417 4.51 -16.04 34.72
CA ILE A 417 4.40 -14.59 34.89
C ILE A 417 3.78 -14.31 36.26
N VAL A 418 4.53 -13.60 37.11
CA VAL A 418 4.08 -13.18 38.44
C VAL A 418 4.28 -11.67 38.57
N GLY A 419 3.20 -10.93 38.31
CA GLY A 419 3.25 -9.46 38.26
C GLY A 419 4.18 -8.99 37.13
N SER A 420 5.16 -8.15 37.48
CA SER A 420 6.16 -7.64 36.54
C SER A 420 7.43 -8.51 36.44
N THR A 421 7.35 -9.80 36.77
CA THR A 421 8.50 -10.71 36.83
C THR A 421 8.17 -12.06 36.19
N VAL A 422 9.19 -12.76 35.70
CA VAL A 422 9.06 -14.18 35.33
C VAL A 422 9.73 -15.02 36.42
N GLU A 423 8.94 -15.85 37.08
CA GLU A 423 9.41 -16.84 38.05
C GLU A 423 9.67 -18.16 37.33
N LEU A 424 10.95 -18.51 37.22
CA LEU A 424 11.43 -19.80 36.75
C LEU A 424 11.56 -20.74 37.97
N ALA A 425 11.08 -21.96 37.85
CA ALA A 425 11.24 -23.01 38.84
C ALA A 425 11.48 -24.37 38.17
N TRP A 426 12.41 -25.16 38.70
CA TRP A 426 12.84 -26.44 38.15
C TRP A 426 13.28 -27.42 39.25
N THR A 427 13.54 -28.66 38.87
CA THR A 427 14.12 -29.69 39.74
C THR A 427 15.51 -30.07 39.25
N ASN A 428 16.51 -30.11 40.13
CA ASN A 428 17.85 -30.55 39.75
C ASN A 428 17.86 -32.08 39.64
N ALA A 429 18.13 -32.59 38.44
CA ALA A 429 18.20 -34.02 38.16
C ALA A 429 19.43 -34.68 38.81
N GLU A 430 20.49 -33.89 39.07
CA GLU A 430 21.66 -34.30 39.83
C GLU A 430 22.29 -33.14 40.62
N ALA A 431 23.52 -33.31 41.11
CA ALA A 431 24.23 -32.29 41.89
C ALA A 431 25.18 -31.49 40.97
N TYR A 432 24.76 -30.28 40.59
CA TYR A 432 25.54 -29.39 39.72
C TYR A 432 26.59 -28.57 40.49
N ASP A 433 27.62 -28.11 39.78
CA ASP A 433 28.57 -27.10 40.29
C ASP A 433 27.98 -25.68 40.15
N SER A 434 27.39 -25.39 38.98
CA SER A 434 26.74 -24.11 38.65
C SER A 434 25.53 -24.31 37.74
N ILE A 435 24.63 -23.32 37.75
CA ILE A 435 23.51 -23.18 36.82
C ILE A 435 23.62 -21.80 36.16
N GLU A 436 23.39 -21.72 34.86
CA GLU A 436 23.34 -20.49 34.07
C GLU A 436 21.92 -20.33 33.52
N VAL A 437 21.31 -19.17 33.78
CA VAL A 437 19.98 -18.82 33.29
C VAL A 437 20.15 -17.86 32.12
N THR A 438 19.52 -18.18 31.00
CA THR A 438 19.50 -17.36 29.79
C THR A 438 18.09 -16.87 29.49
N ARG A 439 18.01 -15.78 28.71
CA ARG A 439 16.81 -15.30 28.04
C ARG A 439 17.19 -15.01 26.60
N ASP A 440 16.47 -15.60 25.65
CA ASP A 440 16.73 -15.51 24.21
C ASP A 440 18.18 -15.90 23.83
N GLY A 441 18.72 -16.89 24.55
CA GLY A 441 20.11 -17.35 24.41
C GLY A 441 21.18 -16.49 25.09
N VAL A 442 20.82 -15.34 25.67
CA VAL A 442 21.77 -14.46 26.40
C VAL A 442 21.73 -14.75 27.89
N SER A 443 22.90 -14.93 28.52
CA SER A 443 23.03 -15.13 29.96
C SER A 443 22.55 -13.93 30.78
N ILE A 444 21.58 -14.15 31.67
CA ILE A 444 21.03 -13.15 32.59
C ILE A 444 21.38 -13.42 34.06
N ALA A 445 21.72 -14.67 34.42
CA ALA A 445 22.22 -15.00 35.75
C ALA A 445 23.13 -16.24 35.78
N SER A 446 24.10 -16.24 36.70
CA SER A 446 24.88 -17.43 37.06
C SER A 446 24.66 -17.72 38.55
N LEU A 447 24.21 -18.94 38.84
CA LEU A 447 23.69 -19.40 40.12
C LEU A 447 24.51 -20.59 40.66
N PRO A 448 24.55 -20.81 41.98
CA PRO A 448 25.10 -22.04 42.55
C PRO A 448 24.33 -23.26 42.03
N GLY A 449 25.01 -24.39 41.77
CA GLY A 449 24.39 -25.62 41.27
C GLY A 449 23.37 -26.31 42.19
N SER A 450 23.07 -25.72 43.34
CA SER A 450 21.96 -26.10 44.23
C SER A 450 20.70 -25.24 44.06
N ALA A 451 20.68 -24.27 43.14
CA ALA A 451 19.50 -23.45 42.85
C ALA A 451 18.42 -24.28 42.15
N THR A 452 17.15 -23.98 42.46
CA THR A 452 15.94 -24.65 41.93
C THR A 452 14.94 -23.65 41.34
N ASP A 453 15.27 -22.37 41.38
CA ASP A 453 14.41 -21.26 41.07
C ASP A 453 15.23 -20.02 40.73
N TYR A 454 14.65 -19.14 39.91
CA TYR A 454 15.17 -17.82 39.58
C TYR A 454 14.01 -16.88 39.24
N GLN A 455 14.14 -15.61 39.63
CA GLN A 455 13.18 -14.57 39.28
C GLN A 455 13.85 -13.55 38.36
N ASP A 456 13.40 -13.47 37.11
CA ASP A 456 13.75 -12.37 36.24
C ASP A 456 12.91 -11.15 36.64
N THR A 457 13.56 -10.13 37.19
CA THR A 457 12.93 -8.88 37.62
C THR A 457 12.85 -7.81 36.52
N SER A 458 13.35 -8.12 35.33
CA SER A 458 13.42 -7.22 34.18
C SER A 458 13.14 -7.93 32.84
N PRO A 459 12.04 -8.70 32.73
CA PRO A 459 11.57 -9.20 31.44
C PRO A 459 11.23 -8.02 30.52
N THR A 460 11.63 -8.14 29.26
CA THR A 460 11.04 -7.36 28.16
C THR A 460 9.70 -7.99 27.76
N SER A 461 8.94 -7.35 26.86
CA SER A 461 7.67 -7.91 26.39
C SER A 461 7.80 -8.69 25.09
N GLY A 462 6.81 -9.55 24.86
CA GLY A 462 6.75 -10.51 23.76
C GLY A 462 7.21 -11.91 24.18
N LEU A 463 7.32 -12.78 23.17
CA LEU A 463 7.72 -14.17 23.33
C LEU A 463 9.20 -14.28 23.68
N HIS A 464 9.47 -14.66 24.93
CA HIS A 464 10.82 -14.91 25.44
C HIS A 464 11.05 -16.40 25.67
N THR A 465 12.13 -16.92 25.09
CA THR A 465 12.62 -18.27 25.38
C THR A 465 13.60 -18.17 26.53
N TYR A 466 13.14 -18.49 27.74
CA TYR A 466 14.01 -18.64 28.90
C TYR A 466 14.73 -19.98 28.84
N GLY A 467 15.97 -20.00 29.30
CA GLY A 467 16.84 -21.16 29.28
C GLY A 467 17.53 -21.39 30.61
N VAL A 468 17.74 -22.66 30.99
CA VAL A 468 18.49 -23.06 32.18
C VAL A 468 19.49 -24.15 31.82
N GLU A 469 20.78 -23.81 31.80
CA GLU A 469 21.89 -24.75 31.58
C GLU A 469 22.60 -25.06 32.89
N SER A 470 22.82 -26.33 33.17
CA SER A 470 23.58 -26.78 34.35
C SER A 470 24.98 -27.21 33.95
N THR A 471 25.93 -27.18 34.89
CA THR A 471 27.31 -27.63 34.64
C THR A 471 27.82 -28.53 35.77
N VAL A 472 28.44 -29.65 35.41
CA VAL A 472 29.19 -30.54 36.32
C VAL A 472 30.60 -30.73 35.79
N ALA A 473 31.62 -30.47 36.60
CA ALA A 473 33.04 -30.62 36.26
C ALA A 473 33.45 -29.90 34.94
N ALA A 474 32.83 -28.75 34.66
CA ALA A 474 32.95 -27.97 33.42
C ALA A 474 32.36 -28.63 32.15
N ILE A 475 31.48 -29.64 32.30
CA ILE A 475 30.64 -30.20 31.24
C ILE A 475 29.25 -29.56 31.35
N PRO A 476 28.71 -28.92 30.30
CA PRO A 476 27.35 -28.36 30.31
C PRO A 476 26.29 -29.43 30.01
N SER A 477 25.08 -29.24 30.55
CA SER A 477 23.92 -30.12 30.33
C SER A 477 23.19 -29.87 29.00
N GLY A 478 23.42 -28.71 28.37
CA GLY A 478 22.43 -28.10 27.50
C GLY A 478 21.41 -27.28 28.30
N VAL A 479 21.03 -26.13 27.73
CA VAL A 479 19.99 -25.19 28.16
C VAL A 479 18.56 -25.80 28.05
N VAL A 480 17.92 -26.15 29.16
CA VAL A 480 16.47 -26.49 29.12
C VAL A 480 15.67 -25.22 28.88
N THR A 481 14.77 -25.22 27.90
CA THR A 481 13.98 -24.04 27.57
C THR A 481 12.54 -24.12 28.02
N CYS A 482 11.96 -22.94 28.24
CA CYS A 482 10.54 -22.69 28.44
C CYS A 482 10.20 -21.37 27.74
N ASP A 483 9.08 -21.35 27.02
CA ASP A 483 8.63 -20.13 26.35
C ASP A 483 7.61 -19.41 27.23
N VAL A 484 7.83 -18.11 27.42
CA VAL A 484 6.92 -17.20 28.13
C VAL A 484 6.62 -16.03 27.20
N ASP A 485 5.38 -15.95 26.73
CA ASP A 485 4.86 -14.75 26.10
C ASP A 485 4.59 -13.71 27.20
N PHE A 486 5.60 -12.89 27.49
CA PHE A 486 5.49 -11.88 28.55
C PHE A 486 4.63 -10.73 28.03
N PRO A 487 3.44 -10.51 28.59
CA PRO A 487 2.47 -9.58 28.02
C PRO A 487 3.06 -8.18 27.94
N ASP A 488 2.79 -7.48 26.84
CA ASP A 488 3.11 -6.06 26.70
C ASP A 488 2.56 -5.30 27.92
N PRO A 489 3.42 -4.71 28.77
CA PRO A 489 2.94 -4.12 30.00
C PRO A 489 2.18 -2.82 29.73
N LEU A 490 2.46 -2.21 28.57
CA LEU A 490 1.75 -1.07 27.99
C LEU A 490 1.40 -1.43 26.54
N GLN A 491 0.15 -1.23 26.14
CA GLN A 491 -0.24 -1.27 24.73
C GLN A 491 -0.21 0.16 24.18
N ILE A 492 0.69 0.42 23.25
CA ILE A 492 0.78 1.69 22.50
C ILE A 492 0.11 1.49 21.15
N ASN A 493 -0.90 2.30 20.80
CA ASN A 493 -1.50 2.30 19.45
C ASN A 493 -1.56 3.73 18.91
N ILE A 494 -1.23 3.91 17.64
CA ILE A 494 -1.48 5.15 16.90
C ILE A 494 -2.97 5.25 16.57
N ILE A 495 -3.55 6.44 16.69
CA ILE A 495 -4.95 6.73 16.34
C ILE A 495 -4.97 7.31 14.93
N GLY A 496 -5.19 6.46 13.92
CA GLY A 496 -5.19 6.85 12.51
C GLY A 496 -4.16 6.05 11.71
N ALA A 497 -3.71 6.61 10.59
CA ALA A 497 -2.61 6.07 9.81
C ALA A 497 -1.25 6.38 10.48
N THR A 498 -0.24 5.57 10.18
CA THR A 498 1.16 5.94 10.39
C THR A 498 1.53 7.07 9.42
N PRO A 499 2.12 8.19 9.87
CA PRO A 499 2.63 9.20 8.95
C PRO A 499 3.88 8.68 8.23
N ASP A 500 3.75 8.45 6.93
CA ASP A 500 4.88 8.16 6.02
C ASP A 500 5.51 9.46 5.49
N ILE A 501 4.75 10.57 5.54
CA ILE A 501 5.20 11.94 5.28
C ILE A 501 5.00 12.76 6.56
N VAL A 502 5.97 13.61 6.89
CA VAL A 502 5.92 14.54 8.03
C VAL A 502 6.31 15.94 7.58
N LEU A 503 5.51 16.94 7.99
CA LEU A 503 5.66 18.33 7.61
C LEU A 503 6.96 18.92 8.20
N PRO A 504 7.82 19.55 7.37
CA PRO A 504 9.13 20.05 7.79
C PRO A 504 9.11 21.08 8.93
N ASP A 505 7.98 21.76 9.12
CA ASP A 505 7.77 22.79 10.15
C ASP A 505 7.54 22.23 11.57
N GLY A 506 7.32 20.90 11.69
CA GLY A 506 7.01 20.24 12.96
C GLY A 506 5.56 20.45 13.43
N THR A 507 4.61 20.65 12.51
CA THR A 507 3.19 20.74 12.85
C THR A 507 2.43 19.41 12.75
N THR A 508 2.96 18.39 12.06
CA THR A 508 2.30 17.09 11.91
C THR A 508 1.89 16.50 13.26
N PRO A 509 0.58 16.35 13.53
CA PRO A 509 0.09 15.79 14.77
C PRO A 509 0.12 14.26 14.72
N LEU A 510 0.40 13.65 15.86
CA LEU A 510 0.34 12.22 16.10
C LEU A 510 -0.48 11.97 17.38
N ALA A 511 -1.68 11.43 17.19
CA ALA A 511 -2.55 11.01 18.29
C ALA A 511 -2.26 9.54 18.65
N VAL A 512 -2.12 9.26 19.93
CA VAL A 512 -1.67 7.97 20.46
C VAL A 512 -2.55 7.54 21.64
N THR A 513 -2.84 6.25 21.74
CA THR A 513 -3.32 5.62 22.99
C THR A 513 -2.21 4.84 23.65
N ILE A 514 -2.06 4.98 24.97
CA ILE A 514 -1.15 4.20 25.80
C ILE A 514 -1.98 3.63 26.96
N GLU A 515 -2.31 2.34 26.87
CA GLU A 515 -3.07 1.62 27.90
C GLU A 515 -2.14 0.75 28.74
N ALA A 516 -2.20 0.86 30.07
CA ALA A 516 -1.51 -0.06 30.96
C ALA A 516 -2.29 -1.38 31.06
N LEU A 517 -1.70 -2.50 30.65
CA LEU A 517 -2.36 -3.80 30.75
C LEU A 517 -2.40 -4.30 32.21
N THR A 518 -3.26 -5.31 32.45
CA THR A 518 -3.62 -5.73 33.82
C THR A 518 -2.40 -6.13 34.65
N GLY A 519 -2.13 -5.36 35.72
CA GLY A 519 -0.99 -5.57 36.63
C GLY A 519 0.10 -4.52 36.52
N PHE A 520 0.05 -3.65 35.51
CA PHE A 520 1.01 -2.58 35.27
C PHE A 520 0.40 -1.19 35.45
N THR A 521 1.26 -0.17 35.57
CA THR A 521 0.90 1.25 35.61
C THR A 521 1.98 2.05 34.87
N ILE A 522 1.58 3.04 34.08
CA ILE A 522 2.48 3.95 33.36
C ILE A 522 3.22 4.85 34.37
N ASP A 523 4.53 5.05 34.17
CA ASP A 523 5.33 6.06 34.87
C ASP A 523 5.07 7.42 34.20
N ALA A 524 4.17 8.22 34.76
CA ALA A 524 3.67 9.43 34.12
C ALA A 524 4.79 10.46 33.86
N GLY A 525 4.91 10.90 32.60
CA GLY A 525 6.01 11.72 32.09
C GLY A 525 7.16 10.92 31.47
N SER A 526 6.95 9.64 31.14
CA SER A 526 7.89 8.78 30.40
C SER A 526 7.47 8.50 28.96
N GLU A 527 6.29 8.99 28.57
CA GLU A 527 5.68 8.88 27.25
C GLU A 527 6.34 9.88 26.29
N GLU A 528 7.05 9.37 25.28
CA GLU A 528 7.95 10.14 24.41
C GLU A 528 7.87 9.68 22.94
N LEU A 529 7.83 10.62 22.00
CA LEU A 529 8.15 10.42 20.58
C LEU A 529 9.66 10.59 20.40
N ARG A 530 10.28 9.70 19.61
CA ARG A 530 11.72 9.68 19.37
C ARG A 530 11.99 9.64 17.87
N VAL A 531 12.63 10.70 17.38
CA VAL A 531 13.03 10.86 15.97
C VAL A 531 14.52 10.56 15.85
N VAL A 532 14.88 9.72 14.89
CA VAL A 532 16.21 9.19 14.59
C VAL A 532 16.64 9.73 13.24
N SER A 533 17.56 10.69 13.23
CA SER A 533 18.14 11.26 12.01
C SER A 533 19.67 11.09 12.00
N SER A 534 20.31 11.50 10.90
CA SER A 534 21.77 11.55 10.76
C SER A 534 22.47 12.37 11.87
N ALA A 535 21.75 13.31 12.50
CA ALA A 535 22.24 14.13 13.61
C ALA A 535 22.12 13.47 15.00
N GLY A 536 21.38 12.35 15.12
CA GLY A 536 21.16 11.62 16.37
C GLY A 536 19.68 11.40 16.70
N ILE A 537 19.37 11.16 17.98
CA ILE A 537 18.00 10.93 18.45
C ILE A 537 17.46 12.19 19.16
N THR A 538 16.43 12.79 18.58
CA THR A 538 15.61 13.85 19.19
C THR A 538 14.47 13.22 20.00
N VAL A 539 14.16 13.76 21.18
CA VAL A 539 13.12 13.25 22.09
C VAL A 539 12.09 14.34 22.34
N VAL A 540 10.82 14.04 22.10
CA VAL A 540 9.68 14.95 22.26
C VAL A 540 8.67 14.30 23.24
N PRO A 541 8.35 14.92 24.38
CA PRO A 541 7.40 14.35 25.33
C PRO A 541 5.96 14.42 24.79
N LEU A 542 5.17 13.37 25.04
CA LEU A 542 3.75 13.32 24.70
C LEU A 542 2.93 14.20 25.67
N THR A 543 1.90 14.85 25.15
CA THR A 543 0.96 15.65 25.93
C THR A 543 -0.28 14.81 26.26
N PHE A 544 -0.61 14.66 27.54
CA PHE A 544 -1.78 13.87 27.96
C PHE A 544 -3.10 14.55 27.60
N ALA A 545 -3.89 13.92 26.73
CA ALA A 545 -5.17 14.42 26.23
C ALA A 545 -6.37 13.95 27.07
N GLY A 546 -6.23 12.83 27.79
CA GLY A 546 -7.23 12.32 28.73
C GLY A 546 -7.50 10.82 28.58
N GLY A 547 -7.90 10.17 29.67
CA GLY A 547 -8.14 8.72 29.67
C GLY A 547 -6.85 7.93 29.46
N ILE A 548 -6.69 7.36 28.27
CA ILE A 548 -5.46 6.70 27.77
C ILE A 548 -4.86 7.43 26.56
N SER A 549 -5.40 8.59 26.18
CA SER A 549 -5.02 9.32 24.96
C SER A 549 -3.96 10.39 25.23
N TYR A 550 -3.07 10.54 24.25
CA TYR A 550 -1.94 11.45 24.24
C TYR A 550 -1.76 12.03 22.83
N ASP A 551 -1.38 13.30 22.75
CA ASP A 551 -1.09 14.00 21.49
C ASP A 551 0.36 14.49 21.50
N VAL A 552 1.01 14.46 20.34
CA VAL A 552 2.36 15.02 20.14
C VAL A 552 2.48 15.52 18.70
N ASN A 553 3.23 16.59 18.48
CA ASN A 553 3.64 16.97 17.13
C ASN A 553 5.07 16.47 16.88
N PHE A 554 5.37 16.09 15.63
CA PHE A 554 6.74 15.84 15.23
C PHE A 554 7.61 17.10 15.44
N PRO A 555 8.90 16.96 15.78
CA PRO A 555 9.80 18.11 15.76
C PRO A 555 9.98 18.59 14.31
N ALA A 556 10.38 19.85 14.12
CA ALA A 556 10.79 20.33 12.81
C ALA A 556 12.00 19.55 12.29
N ILE A 557 11.92 19.06 11.06
CA ILE A 557 12.94 18.23 10.38
C ILE A 557 13.20 18.90 9.02
N PRO A 558 14.46 19.08 8.57
CA PRO A 558 14.73 19.66 7.25
C PRO A 558 13.97 18.93 6.15
N CYS A 559 13.42 19.67 5.18
CA CYS A 559 12.70 19.04 4.08
C CYS A 559 13.65 18.24 3.18
N GLY A 560 13.19 17.09 2.70
CA GLY A 560 13.95 16.07 1.98
C GLY A 560 14.77 15.12 2.87
N ASP A 561 14.85 15.33 4.18
CA ASP A 561 15.47 14.36 5.08
C ASP A 561 14.55 13.13 5.24
N GLU A 562 15.02 11.95 4.85
CA GLU A 562 14.51 10.68 5.36
C GLU A 562 14.93 10.48 6.82
N PHE A 563 14.00 10.01 7.66
CA PHE A 563 14.28 9.74 9.07
C PHE A 563 13.48 8.56 9.62
N GLY A 564 14.03 7.94 10.66
CA GLY A 564 13.31 6.95 11.45
C GLY A 564 12.59 7.59 12.63
N TRP A 565 11.45 7.07 13.07
CA TRP A 565 10.81 7.47 14.32
C TRP A 565 10.16 6.29 15.06
N TYR A 566 10.00 6.44 16.37
CA TYR A 566 9.31 5.48 17.22
C TYR A 566 8.74 6.16 18.47
N LEU A 567 7.68 5.58 19.02
CA LEU A 567 7.13 5.95 20.32
C LEU A 567 7.77 5.12 21.43
N GLN A 568 7.91 5.68 22.62
CA GLN A 568 8.42 5.01 23.82
C GLN A 568 7.59 5.41 25.04
N ALA A 569 7.35 4.46 25.95
CA ALA A 569 6.77 4.71 27.27
C ALA A 569 7.40 3.79 28.33
N ARG A 570 7.29 4.14 29.61
CA ARG A 570 7.80 3.33 30.73
C ARG A 570 6.71 2.97 31.73
N THR A 571 6.81 1.80 32.33
CA THR A 571 6.03 1.43 33.52
C THR A 571 6.67 1.98 34.80
N THR A 572 5.89 2.11 35.88
CA THR A 572 6.44 2.41 37.23
C THR A 572 7.35 1.31 37.78
N SER A 573 7.36 0.11 37.17
CA SER A 573 8.33 -0.95 37.46
C SER A 573 9.65 -0.82 36.68
N GLY A 574 9.76 0.19 35.80
CA GLY A 574 10.98 0.51 35.05
C GLY A 574 11.08 -0.16 33.67
N ILE A 575 10.05 -0.90 33.23
CA ILE A 575 10.04 -1.58 31.93
C ILE A 575 9.75 -0.54 30.83
N LEU A 576 10.59 -0.50 29.79
CA LEU A 576 10.40 0.33 28.61
C LEU A 576 9.68 -0.46 27.51
N VAL A 577 8.70 0.18 26.87
CA VAL A 577 7.98 -0.33 25.69
C VAL A 577 8.19 0.65 24.54
N ASN A 578 8.44 0.13 23.34
CA ASN A 578 8.56 0.92 22.11
C ASN A 578 7.47 0.51 21.10
N LEU A 579 7.03 1.44 20.26
CA LEU A 579 6.28 1.16 19.03
C LEU A 579 6.99 1.83 17.83
N PRO A 580 7.50 1.07 16.84
CA PRO A 580 7.57 -0.39 16.79
C PRO A 580 8.55 -0.97 17.82
N THR A 581 8.47 -2.28 18.08
CA THR A 581 9.22 -2.97 19.15
C THR A 581 10.75 -2.79 19.01
N GLY A 582 11.26 -2.73 17.78
CA GLY A 582 12.69 -2.52 17.50
C GLY A 582 13.22 -1.12 17.83
N GLY A 583 12.34 -0.14 18.10
CA GLY A 583 12.71 1.24 18.40
C GLY A 583 13.70 1.81 17.38
N ALA A 584 14.80 2.40 17.85
CA ALA A 584 15.83 2.98 16.98
C ALA A 584 16.56 1.98 16.04
N ALA A 585 16.44 0.66 16.25
CA ALA A 585 17.06 -0.35 15.39
C ALA A 585 16.14 -0.82 14.25
N SER A 586 14.83 -0.57 14.35
CA SER A 586 13.85 -0.84 13.30
C SER A 586 12.67 0.12 13.48
N PRO A 587 12.88 1.43 13.26
CA PRO A 587 11.86 2.46 13.46
C PRO A 587 10.78 2.39 12.37
N PHE A 588 9.69 3.14 12.52
CA PHE A 588 8.93 3.57 11.36
C PHE A 588 9.80 4.52 10.54
N ASN A 589 9.73 4.47 9.22
CA ASN A 589 10.41 5.45 8.37
C ASN A 589 9.38 6.48 7.92
N ALA A 590 9.81 7.73 7.82
CA ALA A 590 9.05 8.79 7.18
C ALA A 590 10.01 9.73 6.45
N ILE A 591 9.49 10.45 5.47
CA ILE A 591 10.22 11.52 4.80
C ILE A 591 9.70 12.88 5.27
N SER A 592 10.61 13.82 5.49
CA SER A 592 10.24 15.19 5.83
C SER A 592 9.88 15.92 4.54
N ALA A 593 8.59 16.09 4.27
CA ALA A 593 8.08 16.72 3.06
C ALA A 593 6.68 17.27 3.30
N PHE A 594 6.23 18.15 2.42
CA PHE A 594 4.83 18.54 2.37
C PHE A 594 4.01 17.61 1.48
N GLY A 595 4.63 16.98 0.49
CA GLY A 595 4.06 15.97 -0.40
C GLY A 595 5.12 15.17 -1.16
N LEU A 596 4.68 14.31 -2.08
CA LEU A 596 5.53 13.60 -3.04
C LEU A 596 5.07 13.93 -4.47
N ILE A 597 6.02 13.95 -5.41
CA ILE A 597 5.80 14.24 -6.83
C ILE A 597 6.21 13.00 -7.62
N ASP A 598 5.31 12.44 -8.42
CA ASP A 598 5.51 11.25 -9.26
C ASP A 598 5.24 11.58 -10.74
N ASP A 599 6.24 12.02 -11.50
CA ASP A 599 6.11 12.27 -12.96
C ASP A 599 6.44 10.97 -13.73
N LEU A 600 5.40 10.26 -14.17
CA LEU A 600 5.46 8.98 -14.87
C LEU A 600 5.37 9.16 -16.39
N ASP A 601 6.30 8.54 -17.10
CA ASP A 601 6.28 8.31 -18.53
C ASP A 601 6.25 6.79 -18.78
N ASP A 602 5.03 6.24 -18.87
CA ASP A 602 4.70 4.85 -19.21
C ASP A 602 4.94 4.51 -20.69
N PHE A 603 5.43 5.48 -21.45
CA PHE A 603 5.59 5.44 -22.91
C PHE A 603 4.32 5.13 -23.71
N GLU A 604 3.12 5.05 -23.15
CA GLU A 604 1.86 4.89 -23.90
C GLU A 604 1.51 6.11 -24.77
N VAL A 605 2.19 7.24 -24.51
CA VAL A 605 2.15 8.45 -25.33
C VAL A 605 3.58 8.81 -25.78
N ASN A 606 3.71 9.58 -26.86
CA ASN A 606 5.02 10.12 -27.27
C ASN A 606 5.37 11.38 -26.47
N SER A 607 6.04 11.18 -25.35
CA SER A 607 6.47 12.21 -24.39
C SER A 607 7.77 12.94 -24.79
N GLY A 608 8.24 12.79 -26.04
CA GLY A 608 9.36 13.57 -26.58
C GLY A 608 10.75 12.93 -26.48
N TRP A 609 10.81 11.62 -26.22
CA TRP A 609 12.04 10.83 -26.27
C TRP A 609 12.61 10.72 -27.69
N LEU A 610 13.93 10.77 -27.84
CA LEU A 610 14.60 10.89 -29.14
C LEU A 610 15.80 9.95 -29.29
N VAL A 611 15.88 9.31 -30.46
CA VAL A 611 17.07 8.55 -30.87
C VAL A 611 18.16 9.53 -31.30
N GLY A 612 19.34 9.46 -30.66
CA GLY A 612 20.42 10.42 -30.82
C GLY A 612 21.79 9.77 -31.02
N ALA A 613 22.83 10.59 -31.21
CA ALA A 613 24.18 10.08 -31.43
C ALA A 613 24.84 9.57 -30.11
N PRO A 614 25.67 8.51 -30.14
CA PRO A 614 25.93 7.63 -31.27
C PRO A 614 24.72 6.73 -31.62
N ASN A 615 24.39 6.73 -32.91
CA ASN A 615 23.42 5.81 -33.53
C ASN A 615 24.02 5.35 -34.86
N ASP A 616 25.10 4.57 -34.77
CA ASP A 616 25.90 4.08 -35.89
C ASP A 616 25.82 2.56 -36.10
N ALA A 617 25.05 1.85 -35.26
CA ALA A 617 24.62 0.47 -35.50
C ALA A 617 23.86 0.33 -36.84
N THR A 618 24.06 -0.80 -37.53
CA THR A 618 23.42 -1.01 -38.86
C THR A 618 21.99 -1.54 -38.80
N THR A 619 21.61 -2.16 -37.69
CA THR A 619 20.26 -2.61 -37.31
C THR A 619 20.06 -2.40 -35.80
N GLY A 620 18.89 -2.73 -35.25
CA GLY A 620 18.60 -2.60 -33.83
C GLY A 620 18.49 -1.16 -33.31
N THR A 621 18.20 -0.18 -34.17
CA THR A 621 17.92 1.19 -33.72
C THR A 621 16.68 1.25 -32.85
N TRP A 622 16.75 1.97 -31.73
CA TRP A 622 15.61 2.25 -30.85
C TRP A 622 14.33 2.66 -31.60
N THR A 623 13.21 2.04 -31.22
CA THR A 623 11.85 2.34 -31.67
C THR A 623 10.89 2.22 -30.50
N ARG A 624 9.75 2.91 -30.57
CA ARG A 624 8.67 2.85 -29.57
C ARG A 624 7.49 2.03 -30.11
N GLY A 625 6.89 1.18 -29.27
CA GLY A 625 5.67 0.43 -29.57
C GLY A 625 5.60 -0.98 -28.94
N ASP A 626 4.52 -1.70 -29.21
CA ASP A 626 4.37 -3.15 -28.95
C ASP A 626 5.54 -4.00 -29.54
N PRO A 627 6.42 -4.61 -28.72
CA PRO A 627 7.61 -5.33 -29.19
C PRO A 627 7.31 -6.78 -29.59
N VAL A 628 7.59 -7.17 -30.84
CA VAL A 628 7.38 -8.57 -31.29
C VAL A 628 8.48 -9.48 -30.76
N GLY A 629 8.14 -10.34 -29.80
CA GLY A 629 9.08 -11.04 -28.96
C GLY A 629 9.89 -12.15 -29.61
N THR A 630 11.07 -12.37 -29.01
CA THR A 630 11.99 -13.45 -29.35
C THR A 630 12.47 -14.13 -28.05
N ALA A 631 13.57 -14.88 -28.09
CA ALA A 631 14.25 -15.29 -26.85
C ALA A 631 15.26 -14.24 -26.35
N ALA A 632 15.36 -13.09 -27.04
CA ALA A 632 16.26 -12.00 -26.71
C ALA A 632 15.53 -10.64 -26.56
N GLN A 633 14.42 -10.40 -27.27
CA GLN A 633 13.54 -9.23 -27.15
C GLN A 633 12.29 -9.56 -26.31
N PRO A 634 11.75 -8.62 -25.52
CA PRO A 634 10.42 -8.76 -24.92
C PRO A 634 9.31 -8.96 -25.99
N GLU A 635 8.23 -9.65 -25.61
CA GLU A 635 6.98 -9.85 -26.39
C GLU A 635 5.88 -8.84 -26.02
N ASP A 636 6.08 -8.07 -24.95
CA ASP A 636 5.16 -7.08 -24.40
C ASP A 636 5.99 -6.04 -23.61
N ASP A 637 5.40 -4.92 -23.24
CA ASP A 637 6.01 -3.93 -22.36
C ASP A 637 6.14 -4.42 -20.89
N HIS A 638 6.41 -3.51 -19.96
CA HIS A 638 6.31 -3.77 -18.53
C HIS A 638 4.99 -3.26 -17.94
N THR A 639 4.44 -2.16 -18.48
CA THR A 639 3.19 -1.55 -18.03
C THR A 639 2.05 -2.56 -17.94
N ALA A 640 1.24 -2.47 -16.89
CA ALA A 640 0.12 -3.40 -16.74
C ALA A 640 -0.96 -3.11 -17.80
N ALA A 641 -1.39 -4.14 -18.52
CA ALA A 641 -2.46 -4.07 -19.53
C ALA A 641 -3.65 -3.19 -19.06
N PRO A 642 -4.05 -2.16 -19.84
CA PRO A 642 -4.03 -2.16 -21.30
C PRO A 642 -2.81 -1.53 -21.99
N GLY A 643 -1.74 -1.18 -21.27
CA GLY A 643 -0.46 -0.80 -21.89
C GLY A 643 0.12 -1.88 -22.81
N THR A 644 0.94 -1.45 -23.76
CA THR A 644 1.73 -2.28 -24.71
C THR A 644 3.00 -1.58 -25.26
N ASP A 645 3.21 -0.27 -25.07
CA ASP A 645 3.97 0.60 -26.01
C ASP A 645 5.36 1.05 -25.48
N CYS A 646 6.29 0.12 -25.18
CA CYS A 646 7.62 0.47 -24.63
C CYS A 646 8.65 1.01 -25.66
N TRP A 647 9.84 1.43 -25.21
CA TRP A 647 11.01 1.62 -26.10
C TRP A 647 11.87 0.36 -26.19
N PHE A 648 12.30 -0.02 -27.40
CA PHE A 648 13.11 -1.24 -27.63
C PHE A 648 13.98 -1.14 -28.90
N THR A 649 15.02 -1.97 -28.99
CA THR A 649 16.04 -1.91 -30.06
C THR A 649 15.62 -2.62 -31.35
N GLY A 650 14.80 -1.96 -32.16
CA GLY A 650 14.38 -2.43 -33.49
C GLY A 650 13.21 -3.43 -33.45
N GLN A 651 12.43 -3.52 -34.53
CA GLN A 651 11.17 -4.29 -34.53
C GLN A 651 11.22 -5.60 -35.31
N GLY A 652 11.05 -6.71 -34.59
CA GLY A 652 10.88 -8.06 -35.08
C GLY A 652 9.73 -8.27 -36.08
N ALA A 653 9.73 -9.44 -36.70
CA ALA A 653 8.58 -9.94 -37.46
C ALA A 653 8.04 -11.19 -36.75
N ILE A 654 6.72 -11.36 -36.73
CA ILE A 654 6.07 -12.49 -36.03
C ILE A 654 6.63 -13.82 -36.58
N GLY A 655 7.31 -14.58 -35.72
CA GLY A 655 7.99 -15.82 -36.08
C GLY A 655 9.34 -15.65 -36.79
N GLY A 656 10.01 -14.51 -36.59
CA GLY A 656 11.35 -14.19 -37.10
C GLY A 656 12.49 -14.99 -36.48
N SER A 657 13.72 -14.69 -36.90
CA SER A 657 14.95 -15.23 -36.28
C SER A 657 15.34 -14.45 -35.04
N LEU A 658 16.09 -15.09 -34.14
CA LEU A 658 16.52 -14.51 -32.86
C LEU A 658 17.36 -13.24 -32.98
N GLY A 659 18.22 -13.15 -34.00
CA GLY A 659 18.86 -11.90 -34.44
C GLY A 659 18.23 -11.49 -35.76
N ALA A 660 17.07 -10.82 -35.70
CA ALA A 660 16.40 -10.26 -36.88
C ALA A 660 16.53 -8.74 -36.92
N ASN A 661 16.60 -8.10 -35.75
CA ASN A 661 16.87 -6.68 -35.57
C ASN A 661 17.79 -6.46 -34.36
N ASP A 662 18.73 -7.39 -34.14
CA ASP A 662 19.84 -7.17 -33.23
C ASP A 662 20.57 -5.85 -33.54
N VAL A 663 21.06 -5.19 -32.50
CA VAL A 663 22.05 -4.12 -32.65
C VAL A 663 23.26 -4.76 -33.33
N ASP A 664 23.61 -4.32 -34.55
CA ASP A 664 24.76 -4.84 -35.31
C ASP A 664 25.85 -3.77 -35.40
N GLY A 665 27.07 -4.11 -34.97
CA GLY A 665 28.31 -3.46 -35.44
C GLY A 665 28.47 -1.98 -35.12
N GLY A 666 27.82 -1.49 -34.07
CA GLY A 666 27.84 -0.10 -33.60
C GLY A 666 27.05 0.09 -32.32
N THR A 667 26.71 1.34 -32.00
CA THR A 667 25.90 1.72 -30.84
C THR A 667 24.60 2.38 -31.30
N THR A 668 23.52 2.19 -30.54
CA THR A 668 22.28 2.98 -30.63
C THR A 668 21.99 3.65 -29.29
N THR A 669 21.55 4.91 -29.32
CA THR A 669 21.33 5.73 -28.12
C THR A 669 19.93 6.35 -28.12
N LEU A 670 19.21 6.16 -27.03
CA LEU A 670 17.94 6.80 -26.71
C LEU A 670 18.18 7.90 -25.68
N TYR A 671 17.60 9.08 -25.88
CA TYR A 671 17.66 10.23 -24.97
C TYR A 671 16.25 10.55 -24.47
N SER A 672 16.15 10.87 -23.17
CA SER A 672 14.96 11.52 -22.60
C SER A 672 14.80 12.96 -23.11
N PRO A 673 13.65 13.61 -22.85
CA PRO A 673 13.57 15.05 -22.75
C PRO A 673 14.62 15.62 -21.77
N ALA A 674 14.86 16.93 -21.84
CA ALA A 674 15.59 17.63 -20.78
C ALA A 674 14.60 18.04 -19.70
N PHE A 675 14.84 17.62 -18.47
CA PHE A 675 14.02 17.88 -17.30
C PHE A 675 14.57 19.09 -16.53
N ASP A 676 13.68 19.94 -16.02
CA ASP A 676 14.05 21.02 -15.10
C ASP A 676 13.95 20.52 -13.66
N LEU A 677 15.10 20.13 -13.11
CA LEU A 677 15.23 19.71 -11.72
C LEU A 677 15.80 20.82 -10.84
N SER A 678 15.93 22.06 -11.33
CA SER A 678 16.62 23.14 -10.61
C SER A 678 15.94 23.60 -9.31
N GLN A 679 14.65 23.29 -9.15
CA GLN A 679 13.84 23.57 -7.96
C GLN A 679 13.49 22.32 -7.14
N THR A 680 13.92 21.14 -7.58
CA THR A 680 13.71 19.87 -6.87
C THR A 680 14.68 19.72 -5.70
N ALA A 681 14.29 18.95 -4.69
CA ALA A 681 15.09 18.81 -3.47
C ALA A 681 15.94 17.53 -3.46
N ALA A 682 15.37 16.39 -3.82
CA ALA A 682 16.07 15.10 -3.82
C ALA A 682 15.51 14.16 -4.92
N PRO A 683 15.54 14.56 -6.20
CA PRO A 683 14.88 13.80 -7.25
C PRO A 683 15.55 12.44 -7.49
N VAL A 684 14.73 11.41 -7.62
CA VAL A 684 15.11 10.03 -7.95
C VAL A 684 14.56 9.71 -9.34
N PHE A 685 15.42 9.18 -10.21
CA PHE A 685 14.98 8.58 -11.47
C PHE A 685 14.84 7.06 -11.27
N SER A 686 13.66 6.53 -11.55
CA SER A 686 13.36 5.09 -11.63
C SER A 686 13.04 4.70 -13.07
N TYR A 687 13.42 3.50 -13.50
CA TYR A 687 13.02 2.94 -14.79
C TYR A 687 13.07 1.42 -14.80
N TRP A 688 12.24 0.79 -15.63
CA TRP A 688 12.37 -0.61 -15.99
C TRP A 688 13.21 -0.76 -17.26
N ARG A 689 14.11 -1.74 -17.26
CA ARG A 689 14.94 -2.04 -18.44
C ARG A 689 15.04 -3.53 -18.74
N TRP A 690 15.17 -3.83 -20.02
CA TRP A 690 15.46 -5.16 -20.56
C TRP A 690 16.83 -5.11 -21.25
N TYR A 691 17.68 -6.13 -21.06
CA TYR A 691 18.92 -6.26 -21.81
C TYR A 691 19.33 -7.72 -22.02
N ASN A 692 19.64 -8.07 -23.27
CA ASN A 692 20.15 -9.39 -23.65
C ASN A 692 21.39 -9.25 -24.54
N ASN A 693 22.46 -9.97 -24.20
CA ASN A 693 23.63 -10.24 -25.07
C ASN A 693 24.03 -11.73 -25.06
N SER A 694 23.18 -12.59 -24.48
CA SER A 694 23.49 -13.96 -24.06
C SER A 694 23.52 -14.99 -25.19
N SER A 695 23.35 -14.52 -26.43
CA SER A 695 23.28 -15.32 -27.66
C SER A 695 24.14 -14.68 -28.77
N GLY A 696 24.23 -15.34 -29.93
CA GLY A 696 25.00 -14.84 -31.09
C GLY A 696 26.33 -15.56 -31.34
N ALA A 697 27.24 -14.89 -32.04
CA ALA A 697 28.54 -15.45 -32.45
C ALA A 697 29.63 -15.30 -31.36
N SER A 698 29.50 -14.32 -30.47
CA SER A 698 30.35 -14.17 -29.28
C SER A 698 29.55 -13.81 -28.01
N PRO A 699 28.61 -14.67 -27.55
CA PRO A 699 27.71 -14.36 -26.43
C PRO A 699 28.43 -13.80 -25.19
N GLY A 700 27.86 -12.74 -24.61
CA GLY A 700 28.42 -12.12 -23.40
C GLY A 700 29.67 -11.26 -23.66
N ALA A 701 29.76 -10.58 -24.80
CA ALA A 701 30.87 -9.69 -25.15
C ALA A 701 30.58 -8.19 -24.97
N ASP A 702 29.30 -7.80 -24.93
CA ASP A 702 28.85 -6.42 -25.15
C ASP A 702 28.15 -5.80 -23.93
N ILE A 703 28.00 -4.47 -23.89
CA ILE A 703 27.44 -3.78 -22.71
C ILE A 703 26.25 -2.87 -23.05
N PHE A 704 25.41 -2.67 -22.05
CA PHE A 704 24.40 -1.61 -21.98
C PHE A 704 24.84 -0.57 -20.95
N VAL A 705 24.72 0.72 -21.28
CA VAL A 705 25.14 1.81 -20.39
C VAL A 705 24.02 2.82 -20.25
N VAL A 706 23.70 3.19 -19.01
CA VAL A 706 22.80 4.30 -18.69
C VAL A 706 23.63 5.44 -18.14
N GLN A 707 23.40 6.65 -18.66
CA GLN A 707 24.18 7.84 -18.28
C GLN A 707 23.27 9.04 -18.06
N VAL A 708 23.66 9.92 -17.15
CA VAL A 708 22.97 11.19 -16.85
C VAL A 708 23.90 12.38 -17.08
N SER A 709 23.32 13.54 -17.39
CA SER A 709 24.00 14.81 -17.66
C SER A 709 23.19 15.97 -17.07
N ASP A 710 23.85 16.99 -16.54
CA ASP A 710 23.27 18.26 -16.07
C ASP A 710 23.47 19.44 -17.05
N ASP A 711 24.40 19.31 -18.00
CA ASP A 711 24.82 20.34 -18.95
C ASP A 711 24.61 19.94 -20.43
N LEU A 712 24.00 18.78 -20.68
CA LEU A 712 23.81 18.11 -21.97
C LEU A 712 25.12 17.75 -22.72
N SER A 713 26.28 17.90 -22.09
CA SER A 713 27.61 17.86 -22.73
C SER A 713 28.59 16.89 -22.05
N SER A 714 28.53 16.84 -20.72
CA SER A 714 29.27 16.00 -19.79
C SER A 714 28.33 14.89 -19.31
N TRP A 715 28.74 13.63 -19.44
CA TRP A 715 27.90 12.47 -19.15
C TRP A 715 28.57 11.58 -18.12
N VAL A 716 27.81 11.16 -17.11
CA VAL A 716 28.25 10.32 -15.99
C VAL A 716 27.54 8.97 -16.07
N ASP A 717 28.29 7.88 -15.92
CA ASP A 717 27.75 6.52 -15.89
C ASP A 717 26.92 6.31 -14.62
N VAL A 718 25.63 6.01 -14.77
CA VAL A 718 24.73 5.58 -13.70
C VAL A 718 24.81 4.07 -13.55
N GLU A 719 24.61 3.36 -14.66
CA GLU A 719 24.61 1.90 -14.70
C GLU A 719 25.44 1.39 -15.90
N THR A 720 26.13 0.26 -15.71
CA THR A 720 26.74 -0.51 -16.80
C THR A 720 26.39 -1.98 -16.62
N VAL A 721 25.63 -2.53 -17.57
CA VAL A 721 25.14 -3.90 -17.54
C VAL A 721 25.96 -4.75 -18.50
N GLY A 722 26.49 -5.86 -17.99
CA GLY A 722 27.36 -6.77 -18.73
C GLY A 722 28.87 -6.47 -18.63
N PRO A 723 29.70 -7.10 -19.48
CA PRO A 723 29.32 -7.94 -20.60
C PRO A 723 28.84 -9.34 -20.21
N THR A 724 29.03 -9.75 -18.96
CA THR A 724 28.41 -10.96 -18.39
C THR A 724 27.95 -10.66 -16.97
N GLY A 725 26.74 -11.09 -16.59
CA GLY A 725 26.26 -10.93 -15.22
C GLY A 725 24.76 -11.17 -15.08
N ALA A 726 24.20 -10.72 -13.96
CA ALA A 726 22.75 -10.56 -13.85
C ALA A 726 22.28 -9.48 -14.86
N GLY A 727 21.13 -9.69 -15.50
CA GLY A 727 20.54 -8.71 -16.42
C GLY A 727 21.16 -8.62 -17.83
N THR A 728 21.90 -9.64 -18.32
CA THR A 728 22.35 -9.71 -19.74
C THR A 728 21.68 -10.82 -20.54
N ALA A 729 20.56 -11.37 -20.05
CA ALA A 729 19.83 -12.50 -20.64
C ALA A 729 18.32 -12.24 -20.81
N GLY A 730 17.92 -10.97 -20.86
CA GLY A 730 16.52 -10.53 -20.90
C GLY A 730 15.84 -10.55 -19.53
N GLY A 731 14.54 -10.22 -19.54
CA GLY A 731 13.72 -9.93 -18.36
C GLY A 731 13.73 -8.44 -18.00
N TRP A 732 12.55 -7.92 -17.67
CA TRP A 732 12.37 -6.57 -17.12
C TRP A 732 12.97 -6.50 -15.70
N ILE A 733 13.81 -5.49 -15.48
CA ILE A 733 14.50 -5.23 -14.21
C ILE A 733 14.41 -3.73 -13.91
N GLN A 734 13.89 -3.37 -12.74
CA GLN A 734 13.87 -1.99 -12.25
C GLN A 734 15.27 -1.54 -11.82
N HIS A 735 15.56 -0.27 -12.04
CA HIS A 735 16.71 0.44 -11.48
C HIS A 735 16.29 1.84 -11.03
N GLU A 736 16.82 2.30 -9.91
CA GLU A 736 16.52 3.60 -9.30
C GLU A 736 17.80 4.27 -8.81
N PHE A 737 17.89 5.60 -8.91
CA PHE A 737 19.03 6.38 -8.39
C PHE A 737 18.66 7.82 -8.07
N ILE A 738 19.25 8.37 -7.00
CA ILE A 738 19.17 9.79 -6.67
C ILE A 738 20.01 10.57 -7.69
N VAL A 739 19.41 11.52 -8.41
CA VAL A 739 20.08 12.25 -9.50
C VAL A 739 21.25 13.11 -8.98
N SER A 740 21.08 13.71 -7.80
CA SER A 740 22.06 14.60 -7.17
C SER A 740 23.34 13.89 -6.67
N ASP A 741 23.36 12.56 -6.61
CA ASP A 741 24.58 11.78 -6.34
C ASP A 741 25.52 11.73 -7.56
N PHE A 742 25.01 11.97 -8.77
CA PHE A 742 25.75 11.81 -10.03
C PHE A 742 26.06 13.15 -10.72
N VAL A 743 25.11 14.10 -10.73
CA VAL A 743 25.22 15.39 -11.42
C VAL A 743 24.56 16.52 -10.60
N LEU A 744 24.77 17.78 -10.98
CA LEU A 744 24.09 18.90 -10.30
C LEU A 744 22.64 19.00 -10.77
N LEU A 745 21.74 19.36 -9.86
CA LEU A 745 20.34 19.66 -10.21
C LEU A 745 20.30 20.96 -11.02
N SER A 746 19.70 20.92 -12.21
CA SER A 746 19.74 22.00 -13.20
C SER A 746 18.47 22.03 -14.06
N THR A 747 18.31 23.08 -14.87
CA THR A 747 17.20 23.21 -15.85
C THR A 747 17.39 22.33 -17.10
N THR A 748 18.43 21.47 -17.13
CA THR A 748 18.87 20.73 -18.31
C THR A 748 19.34 19.32 -17.97
N VAL A 749 18.73 18.68 -16.97
CA VAL A 749 19.06 17.30 -16.62
C VAL A 749 18.50 16.35 -17.68
N GLN A 750 19.31 15.41 -18.17
CA GLN A 750 18.89 14.45 -19.21
C GLN A 750 19.52 13.07 -18.96
N VAL A 751 18.75 12.01 -19.16
CA VAL A 751 19.24 10.62 -19.13
C VAL A 751 19.34 10.06 -20.55
N ARG A 752 20.28 9.13 -20.78
CA ARG A 752 20.39 8.37 -22.02
C ARG A 752 20.73 6.90 -21.80
N PHE A 753 20.22 6.07 -22.71
CA PHE A 753 20.35 4.62 -22.69
C PHE A 753 21.09 4.16 -23.95
N GLN A 754 22.20 3.44 -23.78
CA GLN A 754 23.08 3.02 -24.87
C GLN A 754 23.17 1.50 -24.96
N ALA A 755 22.70 0.93 -26.07
CA ALA A 755 22.90 -0.47 -26.43
C ALA A 755 23.97 -0.55 -27.53
N SER A 756 24.96 -1.43 -27.38
CA SER A 756 26.06 -1.58 -28.34
C SER A 756 26.31 -3.04 -28.69
N ASP A 757 26.71 -3.31 -29.93
CA ASP A 757 27.32 -4.57 -30.38
C ASP A 757 28.65 -4.24 -31.08
N LEU A 758 29.77 -4.58 -30.44
CA LEU A 758 31.10 -4.11 -30.81
C LEU A 758 32.10 -5.26 -30.90
N GLY A 759 32.40 -5.66 -32.14
CA GLY A 759 33.53 -6.52 -32.46
C GLY A 759 33.11 -7.82 -33.13
N SER A 760 32.85 -8.87 -32.34
CA SER A 760 32.31 -10.14 -32.85
C SER A 760 30.89 -10.29 -32.34
N GLY A 761 29.90 -10.26 -33.23
CA GLY A 761 28.51 -10.00 -32.83
C GLY A 761 27.96 -10.92 -31.75
N SER A 762 27.45 -10.33 -30.68
CA SER A 762 26.40 -10.93 -29.85
C SER A 762 25.05 -10.69 -30.54
N ILE A 763 24.00 -11.40 -30.14
CA ILE A 763 22.63 -10.94 -30.43
C ILE A 763 22.29 -9.98 -29.30
N VAL A 764 22.29 -8.69 -29.61
CA VAL A 764 22.05 -7.61 -28.65
C VAL A 764 20.66 -7.02 -28.86
N GLU A 765 19.78 -7.19 -27.87
CA GLU A 765 18.43 -6.61 -27.84
C GLU A 765 18.19 -5.98 -26.45
N ALA A 766 17.61 -4.77 -26.41
CA ALA A 766 17.36 -4.00 -25.19
C ALA A 766 15.98 -3.32 -25.22
N GLY A 767 15.47 -2.98 -24.04
CA GLY A 767 14.21 -2.27 -23.83
C GLY A 767 14.28 -1.33 -22.63
N VAL A 768 13.46 -0.29 -22.62
CA VAL A 768 13.23 0.64 -21.49
C VAL A 768 11.73 0.91 -21.41
N ASP A 769 11.20 0.94 -20.20
CA ASP A 769 9.78 1.17 -19.91
C ASP A 769 9.58 1.79 -18.51
N ASP A 770 8.37 2.28 -18.22
CA ASP A 770 7.96 2.81 -16.91
C ASP A 770 9.02 3.76 -16.29
N PHE A 771 9.33 4.86 -16.97
CA PHE A 771 10.28 5.86 -16.46
C PHE A 771 9.56 6.82 -15.50
N VAL A 772 10.09 7.00 -14.29
CA VAL A 772 9.49 7.87 -13.26
C VAL A 772 10.52 8.83 -12.68
N ILE A 773 10.13 10.09 -12.51
CA ILE A 773 10.82 11.05 -11.67
C ILE A 773 10.04 11.17 -10.36
N HIS A 774 10.63 10.69 -9.28
CA HIS A 774 10.13 10.93 -7.93
C HIS A 774 10.83 12.17 -7.35
N ASP A 775 10.13 13.10 -6.71
CA ASP A 775 10.74 14.14 -5.86
C ASP A 775 9.89 14.39 -4.60
N VAL A 776 10.50 15.05 -3.63
CA VAL A 776 9.88 15.48 -2.37
C VAL A 776 9.44 16.93 -2.48
N ASP A 777 8.15 17.19 -2.27
CA ASP A 777 7.68 18.58 -2.23
C ASP A 777 8.20 19.28 -0.96
N CYS A 778 9.10 20.24 -1.21
CA CYS A 778 9.66 21.15 -0.25
C CYS A 778 9.32 22.62 -0.51
N GLY A 779 8.61 22.92 -1.60
CA GLY A 779 8.03 24.25 -1.82
C GLY A 779 6.89 24.48 -0.83
N GLY A 780 6.07 23.44 -0.64
CA GLY A 780 4.98 23.38 0.31
C GLY A 780 3.71 22.85 -0.34
N ILE A 781 2.87 22.15 0.45
CA ILE A 781 1.45 22.12 0.15
C ILE A 781 1.01 23.57 0.19
N VAL A 782 0.83 24.11 -1.00
CA VAL A 782 -0.02 25.26 -1.22
C VAL A 782 -1.42 24.69 -0.91
N ASP A 783 -1.77 24.82 0.37
CA ASP A 783 -3.06 24.54 1.04
C ASP A 783 -3.57 25.93 1.46
N CYS A 784 -3.76 26.78 0.45
CA CYS A 784 -3.68 28.23 0.60
C CYS A 784 -4.89 28.78 1.36
N ASN A 785 -6.03 28.13 1.17
CA ASN A 785 -7.29 28.34 1.89
C ASN A 785 -7.33 27.55 3.23
N SER A 786 -6.27 26.76 3.52
CA SER A 786 -6.07 25.94 4.71
C SER A 786 -7.22 24.97 5.00
N ASN A 787 -7.80 24.40 3.94
CA ASN A 787 -8.91 23.46 4.02
C ASN A 787 -8.44 21.98 4.16
N GLY A 788 -7.15 21.70 3.92
CA GLY A 788 -6.54 20.37 3.99
C GLY A 788 -6.55 19.58 2.68
N ILE A 789 -6.83 20.24 1.55
CA ILE A 789 -6.68 19.77 0.17
C ILE A 789 -5.65 20.70 -0.47
N ASP A 790 -4.74 20.17 -1.30
CA ASP A 790 -3.81 21.05 -2.02
C ASP A 790 -4.54 21.82 -3.13
N ASP A 791 -4.05 23.03 -3.40
CA ASP A 791 -4.52 23.97 -4.39
C ASP A 791 -4.76 23.32 -5.77
N SER A 792 -3.89 22.40 -6.19
CA SER A 792 -3.99 21.73 -7.49
C SER A 792 -5.13 20.71 -7.54
N LEU A 793 -5.41 20.02 -6.43
CA LEU A 793 -6.57 19.15 -6.25
C LEU A 793 -7.87 19.97 -6.09
N ASP A 794 -7.81 21.12 -5.44
CA ASP A 794 -8.97 22.02 -5.30
C ASP A 794 -9.41 22.57 -6.66
N ILE A 795 -8.45 23.03 -7.48
CA ILE A 795 -8.69 23.50 -8.86
C ILE A 795 -9.14 22.34 -9.77
N SER A 796 -8.43 21.20 -9.76
CA SER A 796 -8.72 20.09 -10.69
C SER A 796 -10.00 19.31 -10.36
N SER A 797 -10.42 19.29 -9.08
CA SER A 797 -11.72 18.75 -8.68
C SER A 797 -12.87 19.77 -8.79
N GLY A 798 -12.55 21.05 -8.99
CA GLY A 798 -13.50 22.14 -9.14
C GLY A 798 -14.18 22.56 -7.83
N THR A 799 -13.51 22.36 -6.69
CA THR A 799 -13.91 22.90 -5.38
C THR A 799 -13.47 24.35 -5.20
N SER A 800 -12.35 24.74 -5.81
CA SER A 800 -11.93 26.14 -5.97
C SER A 800 -11.81 26.53 -7.44
N ALA A 801 -11.79 27.83 -7.71
CA ALA A 801 -11.57 28.38 -9.04
C ALA A 801 -10.10 28.83 -9.19
N ASP A 802 -9.57 28.71 -10.40
CA ASP A 802 -8.32 29.33 -10.84
C ASP A 802 -8.61 29.90 -12.24
N CYS A 803 -8.84 31.20 -12.29
CA CYS A 803 -9.36 31.90 -13.45
C CYS A 803 -8.28 32.51 -14.36
N ASP A 804 -7.09 32.81 -13.82
CA ASP A 804 -5.93 33.28 -14.60
C ASP A 804 -4.98 32.14 -15.01
N VAL A 805 -5.23 30.92 -14.48
CA VAL A 805 -4.54 29.66 -14.76
C VAL A 805 -3.09 29.70 -14.27
N ASN A 806 -2.85 30.36 -13.13
CA ASN A 806 -1.53 30.47 -12.52
C ASN A 806 -1.19 29.29 -11.57
N GLY A 807 -2.19 28.46 -11.22
CA GLY A 807 -2.05 27.32 -10.32
C GLY A 807 -2.32 27.61 -8.84
N ILE A 808 -2.78 28.81 -8.50
CA ILE A 808 -3.20 29.24 -7.16
C ILE A 808 -4.70 29.55 -7.20
N PRO A 809 -5.51 29.06 -6.24
CA PRO A 809 -6.92 29.39 -6.13
C PRO A 809 -7.21 30.89 -6.01
N ASP A 810 -8.26 31.31 -6.71
CA ASP A 810 -8.83 32.66 -6.73
C ASP A 810 -8.95 33.27 -5.32
N GLU A 811 -9.48 32.51 -4.34
CA GLU A 811 -9.66 32.97 -2.97
C GLU A 811 -8.33 33.29 -2.24
N CYS A 812 -7.22 32.70 -2.70
CA CYS A 812 -5.90 32.83 -2.11
C CYS A 812 -5.06 33.91 -2.75
N ASP A 813 -5.23 34.13 -4.05
CA ASP A 813 -4.70 35.31 -4.72
C ASP A 813 -5.31 36.59 -4.12
N ILE A 814 -6.60 36.56 -3.76
CA ILE A 814 -7.25 37.61 -2.97
C ILE A 814 -6.66 37.70 -1.55
N ALA A 815 -6.59 36.58 -0.82
CA ALA A 815 -6.15 36.57 0.57
C ALA A 815 -4.67 37.00 0.76
N THR A 816 -3.82 36.74 -0.23
CA THR A 816 -2.42 37.19 -0.26
C THR A 816 -2.25 38.62 -0.77
N GLY A 817 -3.30 39.19 -1.40
CA GLY A 817 -3.24 40.49 -2.07
C GLY A 817 -2.44 40.48 -3.37
N SER A 818 -2.31 39.29 -3.99
CA SER A 818 -1.66 39.09 -5.29
C SER A 818 -2.60 39.50 -6.43
N GLN A 819 -3.90 39.27 -6.25
CA GLN A 819 -4.97 39.89 -7.02
C GLN A 819 -5.87 40.73 -6.11
N SER A 820 -6.55 41.72 -6.70
CA SER A 820 -7.57 42.51 -6.00
C SER A 820 -8.92 41.78 -6.07
N ASP A 821 -9.62 41.73 -4.94
CA ASP A 821 -11.10 41.71 -4.89
C ASP A 821 -11.52 43.02 -4.22
N CYS A 822 -12.20 43.87 -4.98
CA CYS A 822 -12.66 45.18 -4.53
C CYS A 822 -14.10 45.18 -3.98
N ASN A 823 -14.92 44.26 -4.47
CA ASN A 823 -16.38 44.23 -4.25
C ASN A 823 -16.75 43.22 -3.15
N SER A 824 -15.74 42.51 -2.63
CA SER A 824 -15.77 41.47 -1.61
C SER A 824 -16.69 40.28 -1.96
N ASN A 825 -16.79 39.94 -3.25
CA ASN A 825 -17.61 38.82 -3.73
C ASN A 825 -16.88 37.46 -3.66
N GLY A 826 -15.56 37.45 -3.47
CA GLY A 826 -14.72 36.25 -3.44
C GLY A 826 -14.19 35.77 -4.79
N ILE A 827 -14.26 36.61 -5.84
CA ILE A 827 -13.72 36.38 -7.18
C ILE A 827 -12.77 37.56 -7.50
N PRO A 828 -11.57 37.33 -8.04
CA PRO A 828 -10.65 38.40 -8.41
C PRO A 828 -11.26 39.36 -9.44
N ASP A 829 -10.95 40.65 -9.36
CA ASP A 829 -11.50 41.71 -10.23
C ASP A 829 -11.24 41.39 -11.74
N PHE A 830 -10.09 40.81 -12.06
CA PHE A 830 -9.73 40.34 -13.41
C PHE A 830 -10.67 39.24 -13.93
N CYS A 831 -11.19 38.42 -13.03
CA CYS A 831 -11.99 37.24 -13.34
C CYS A 831 -13.49 37.53 -13.31
N ASP A 832 -13.89 38.54 -12.54
CA ASP A 832 -15.14 39.26 -12.76
C ASP A 832 -15.18 39.87 -14.19
N LEU A 833 -14.12 40.56 -14.66
CA LEU A 833 -14.04 41.06 -16.05
C LEU A 833 -14.15 39.93 -17.09
N LEU A 834 -13.41 38.83 -16.93
CA LEU A 834 -13.51 37.65 -17.81
C LEU A 834 -14.91 37.02 -17.80
N SER A 835 -15.61 37.07 -16.67
CA SER A 835 -16.98 36.60 -16.49
C SER A 835 -18.06 37.56 -17.05
N GLY A 836 -17.65 38.75 -17.50
CA GLY A 836 -18.51 39.76 -18.08
C GLY A 836 -19.16 40.71 -17.06
N SER A 837 -18.52 40.91 -15.91
CA SER A 837 -18.86 42.03 -15.01
C SER A 837 -18.65 43.37 -15.73
N PRO A 838 -19.46 44.40 -15.44
CA PRO A 838 -19.42 45.68 -16.15
C PRO A 838 -18.03 46.36 -16.16
N ASP A 839 -17.69 46.87 -17.35
CA ASP A 839 -16.39 47.31 -17.86
C ASP A 839 -16.61 48.61 -18.66
N CYS A 840 -17.22 49.62 -18.03
CA CYS A 840 -17.92 50.67 -18.77
C CYS A 840 -16.96 51.72 -19.38
N ASP A 841 -15.95 52.15 -18.62
CA ASP A 841 -14.93 53.12 -19.08
C ASP A 841 -13.72 52.42 -19.72
N ASN A 842 -13.71 51.07 -19.67
CA ASN A 842 -12.68 50.18 -20.21
C ASN A 842 -11.27 50.44 -19.61
N ASN A 843 -11.20 50.92 -18.36
CA ASN A 843 -9.93 51.21 -17.68
C ASN A 843 -9.19 49.93 -17.19
N GLY A 844 -9.86 48.78 -17.16
CA GLY A 844 -9.34 47.49 -16.66
C GLY A 844 -9.67 47.17 -15.19
N VAL A 845 -10.63 47.90 -14.62
CA VAL A 845 -11.21 47.78 -13.27
C VAL A 845 -12.73 47.69 -13.48
N ILE A 846 -13.44 46.85 -12.71
CA ILE A 846 -14.91 46.72 -12.85
C ILE A 846 -15.62 47.92 -12.21
N ASP A 847 -16.78 48.31 -12.74
CA ASP A 847 -17.54 49.49 -12.28
C ASP A 847 -17.77 49.49 -10.74
N SER A 848 -17.96 48.32 -10.13
CA SER A 848 -18.12 48.17 -8.67
C SER A 848 -16.86 48.48 -7.87
N CYS A 849 -15.67 48.24 -8.43
CA CYS A 849 -14.41 48.64 -7.83
C CYS A 849 -14.19 50.14 -7.93
N ASP A 850 -14.53 50.73 -9.06
CA ASP A 850 -14.34 52.17 -9.29
C ASP A 850 -15.25 52.98 -8.36
N LEU A 851 -16.49 52.52 -8.12
CA LEU A 851 -17.36 53.04 -7.04
C LEU A 851 -16.66 53.01 -5.66
N VAL A 852 -16.03 51.89 -5.30
CA VAL A 852 -15.28 51.75 -4.03
C VAL A 852 -13.99 52.59 -4.02
N GLY A 853 -13.35 52.76 -5.18
CA GLY A 853 -12.16 53.57 -5.42
C GLY A 853 -12.44 55.08 -5.38
N GLY A 854 -13.71 55.49 -5.37
CA GLY A 854 -14.13 56.89 -5.35
C GLY A 854 -14.22 57.54 -6.73
N ALA A 855 -14.42 56.74 -7.78
CA ALA A 855 -14.95 57.26 -9.05
C ALA A 855 -16.37 57.80 -8.83
N VAL A 856 -16.82 58.67 -9.74
CA VAL A 856 -17.95 59.56 -9.48
C VAL A 856 -19.29 58.85 -9.74
N ASP A 857 -20.12 58.79 -8.70
CA ASP A 857 -21.52 58.33 -8.64
C ASP A 857 -22.30 59.47 -7.97
N CYS A 858 -22.35 60.62 -8.66
CA CYS A 858 -22.71 61.91 -8.07
C CYS A 858 -24.19 61.96 -7.66
N ASN A 859 -25.03 61.21 -8.37
CA ASN A 859 -26.45 61.05 -8.08
C ASN A 859 -26.73 59.92 -7.08
N ALA A 860 -25.69 59.19 -6.65
CA ALA A 860 -25.73 58.05 -5.74
C ALA A 860 -26.70 56.93 -6.15
N ASN A 861 -26.85 56.69 -7.47
CA ASN A 861 -27.73 55.66 -8.01
C ASN A 861 -27.06 54.27 -8.09
N GLY A 862 -25.73 54.20 -7.94
CA GLY A 862 -24.94 52.96 -7.96
C GLY A 862 -24.48 52.52 -9.36
N GLN A 863 -24.58 53.40 -10.35
CA GLN A 863 -23.91 53.34 -11.64
C GLN A 863 -23.00 54.57 -11.72
N LEU A 864 -21.77 54.41 -12.20
CA LEU A 864 -20.86 55.56 -12.33
C LEU A 864 -21.37 56.53 -13.39
N ASP A 865 -21.16 57.82 -13.16
CA ASP A 865 -21.58 58.90 -14.06
C ASP A 865 -21.04 58.65 -15.48
N ILE A 866 -19.76 58.25 -15.59
CA ILE A 866 -19.11 57.89 -16.86
C ILE A 866 -19.80 56.72 -17.59
N CYS A 867 -20.36 55.75 -16.86
CA CYS A 867 -21.15 54.66 -17.45
C CYS A 867 -22.50 55.16 -17.94
N GLU A 868 -23.17 56.03 -17.17
CA GLU A 868 -24.47 56.58 -17.54
C GLU A 868 -24.38 57.48 -18.79
N ILE A 869 -23.26 58.18 -18.94
CA ILE A 869 -22.90 58.97 -20.13
C ILE A 869 -22.63 58.05 -21.32
N ALA A 870 -21.86 56.97 -21.12
CA ALA A 870 -21.51 56.01 -22.17
C ALA A 870 -22.73 55.24 -22.72
N ASP A 871 -23.65 54.82 -21.83
CA ASP A 871 -24.90 54.16 -22.18
C ASP A 871 -25.98 55.15 -22.65
N GLY A 872 -25.78 56.46 -22.46
CA GLY A 872 -26.72 57.52 -22.81
C GLY A 872 -28.00 57.51 -21.97
N THR A 873 -27.92 57.00 -20.73
CA THR A 873 -29.02 57.03 -19.74
C THR A 873 -29.05 58.34 -18.97
N ALA A 874 -27.89 58.97 -18.77
CA ALA A 874 -27.76 60.36 -18.34
C ALA A 874 -27.18 61.22 -19.46
N ALA A 875 -27.31 62.54 -19.32
CA ALA A 875 -26.69 63.50 -20.20
C ALA A 875 -25.44 64.08 -19.52
N ASP A 876 -24.37 64.21 -20.30
CA ASP A 876 -23.20 65.06 -20.04
C ASP A 876 -23.06 65.94 -21.29
N CYS A 877 -23.65 67.11 -21.20
CA CYS A 877 -23.88 68.00 -22.32
C CYS A 877 -22.66 68.86 -22.66
N ASP A 878 -21.78 69.10 -21.68
CA ASP A 878 -20.57 69.91 -21.79
C ASP A 878 -19.27 69.08 -21.82
N SER A 879 -19.40 67.76 -21.74
CA SER A 879 -18.30 66.78 -21.75
C SER A 879 -17.34 66.94 -20.57
N SER A 880 -17.88 67.34 -19.41
CA SER A 880 -17.16 67.45 -18.14
C SER A 880 -16.74 66.09 -17.57
N GLY A 881 -17.44 65.01 -17.94
CA GLY A 881 -17.31 63.69 -17.34
C GLY A 881 -18.14 63.50 -16.07
N THR A 882 -18.89 64.53 -15.66
CA THR A 882 -20.00 64.45 -14.71
C THR A 882 -21.31 64.61 -15.48
N ILE A 883 -22.43 64.17 -14.89
CA ILE A 883 -23.74 64.26 -15.54
C ILE A 883 -24.43 65.59 -15.20
N ASP A 884 -25.17 66.15 -16.17
CA ASP A 884 -25.82 67.48 -16.09
C ASP A 884 -26.60 67.69 -14.77
N SER A 885 -27.27 66.63 -14.28
CA SER A 885 -28.07 66.69 -13.05
C SER A 885 -27.24 66.90 -11.78
N CYS A 886 -25.97 66.55 -11.81
CA CYS A 886 -25.04 66.74 -10.71
C CYS A 886 -24.25 68.04 -10.85
N ASP A 887 -23.89 68.42 -12.08
CA ASP A 887 -23.37 69.77 -12.34
C ASP A 887 -24.37 70.84 -11.86
N LEU A 888 -25.67 70.68 -12.11
CA LEU A 888 -26.74 71.52 -11.51
C LEU A 888 -26.72 71.55 -9.97
N VAL A 889 -26.35 70.43 -9.32
CA VAL A 889 -26.36 70.29 -7.85
C VAL A 889 -25.09 70.85 -7.21
N ASP A 890 -23.93 70.65 -7.85
CA ASP A 890 -22.64 71.20 -7.44
C ASP A 890 -22.45 72.68 -7.81
N GLY A 891 -23.44 73.26 -8.49
CA GLY A 891 -23.57 74.70 -8.70
C GLY A 891 -22.97 75.20 -10.02
N ALA A 892 -22.92 74.36 -11.05
CA ALA A 892 -22.76 74.83 -12.42
C ALA A 892 -23.90 75.83 -12.76
N PRO A 893 -23.64 76.86 -13.59
CA PRO A 893 -24.61 77.93 -13.82
C PRO A 893 -25.98 77.45 -14.36
N ASP A 894 -27.06 77.83 -13.68
CA ASP A 894 -28.50 77.67 -14.01
C ASP A 894 -29.20 79.03 -13.86
N CYS A 895 -28.66 80.06 -14.54
CA CYS A 895 -28.96 81.47 -14.20
C CYS A 895 -30.05 82.13 -15.06
N ASP A 896 -30.56 81.46 -16.10
CA ASP A 896 -31.93 81.65 -16.56
C ASP A 896 -32.95 80.78 -15.78
N SER A 897 -32.43 79.82 -15.00
CA SER A 897 -33.13 78.87 -14.15
C SER A 897 -34.16 78.00 -14.89
N ASN A 898 -33.84 77.60 -16.13
CA ASN A 898 -34.66 76.69 -16.93
C ASN A 898 -34.44 75.20 -16.62
N GLY A 899 -33.39 74.85 -15.85
CA GLY A 899 -33.07 73.47 -15.47
C GLY A 899 -32.19 72.71 -16.45
N GLN A 900 -31.48 73.41 -17.33
CA GLN A 900 -30.29 72.95 -18.05
C GLN A 900 -29.12 73.84 -17.63
N ILE A 901 -27.91 73.29 -17.46
CA ILE A 901 -26.73 74.13 -17.17
C ILE A 901 -26.41 74.98 -18.39
N ASP A 902 -25.95 76.23 -18.19
CA ASP A 902 -25.59 77.17 -19.25
C ASP A 902 -24.70 76.50 -20.33
N SER A 903 -23.74 75.67 -19.91
CA SER A 903 -22.83 74.92 -20.77
C SER A 903 -23.55 73.90 -21.68
N CYS A 904 -24.64 73.26 -21.23
CA CYS A 904 -25.54 72.46 -22.07
C CYS A 904 -26.16 73.29 -23.18
N GLU A 905 -26.59 74.50 -22.83
CA GLU A 905 -27.36 75.32 -23.75
C GLU A 905 -26.49 75.91 -24.85
N ILE A 906 -25.23 76.20 -24.51
CA ILE A 906 -24.17 76.57 -25.44
C ILE A 906 -23.81 75.39 -26.35
N ALA A 907 -23.54 74.20 -25.77
CA ALA A 907 -23.16 73.01 -26.52
C ALA A 907 -24.30 72.48 -27.43
N GLY A 908 -25.53 72.53 -26.94
CA GLY A 908 -26.76 72.17 -27.66
C GLY A 908 -27.24 73.24 -28.67
N GLY A 909 -26.71 74.45 -28.58
CA GLY A 909 -27.12 75.60 -29.41
C GLY A 909 -28.56 76.05 -29.16
N THR A 910 -29.08 75.84 -27.95
CA THR A 910 -30.42 76.27 -27.50
C THR A 910 -30.39 77.67 -26.89
N ALA A 911 -29.28 78.05 -26.26
CA ALA A 911 -28.96 79.42 -25.91
C ALA A 911 -27.80 79.92 -26.79
N THR A 912 -27.66 81.25 -26.86
CA THR A 912 -26.49 81.89 -27.44
C THR A 912 -25.49 82.15 -26.32
N ASP A 913 -24.26 81.65 -26.46
CA ASP A 913 -23.08 82.38 -26.00
C ASP A 913 -22.45 83.00 -27.26
N CYS A 914 -22.41 84.33 -27.29
CA CYS A 914 -21.90 85.12 -28.37
C CYS A 914 -20.42 85.52 -28.21
N ASN A 915 -19.90 85.54 -26.98
CA ASN A 915 -18.60 86.09 -26.61
C ASN A 915 -17.58 84.99 -26.23
N SER A 916 -18.04 83.74 -26.20
CA SER A 916 -17.32 82.51 -25.84
C SER A 916 -16.76 82.51 -24.41
N ASN A 917 -17.42 83.18 -23.46
CA ASN A 917 -17.02 83.21 -22.05
C ASN A 917 -17.53 81.99 -21.24
N GLY A 918 -18.41 81.15 -21.80
CA GLY A 918 -18.99 79.98 -21.13
C GLY A 918 -20.21 80.27 -20.25
N THR A 919 -20.76 81.49 -20.33
CA THR A 919 -22.03 81.93 -19.75
C THR A 919 -22.95 82.33 -20.90
N ILE A 920 -24.25 82.05 -20.81
CA ILE A 920 -25.17 82.40 -21.91
C ILE A 920 -25.46 83.91 -21.93
N ASP A 921 -25.70 84.48 -23.12
CA ASP A 921 -25.97 85.93 -23.31
C ASP A 921 -27.08 86.46 -22.39
N PHE A 922 -28.06 85.62 -22.07
CA PHE A 922 -29.13 85.93 -21.12
C PHE A 922 -28.58 86.13 -19.70
N CYS A 923 -27.74 85.21 -19.24
CA CYS A 923 -27.10 85.28 -17.92
C CYS A 923 -26.09 86.42 -17.84
N ASP A 924 -25.37 86.72 -18.92
CA ASP A 924 -24.56 87.92 -19.01
C ASP A 924 -25.43 89.18 -18.84
N LEU A 925 -26.52 89.35 -19.61
CA LEU A 925 -27.45 90.49 -19.46
C LEU A 925 -28.05 90.60 -18.05
N VAL A 926 -28.43 89.48 -17.43
CA VAL A 926 -29.02 89.46 -16.08
C VAL A 926 -27.96 89.67 -14.98
N GLY A 927 -26.74 89.18 -15.19
CA GLY A 927 -25.58 89.35 -14.32
C GLY A 927 -24.95 90.74 -14.37
N GLY A 928 -25.35 91.59 -15.32
CA GLY A 928 -24.86 92.95 -15.49
C GLY A 928 -23.73 93.11 -16.52
N GLY A 929 -23.62 92.16 -17.45
CA GLY A 929 -22.89 92.31 -18.70
C GLY A 929 -23.29 93.60 -19.41
N PHE A 930 -22.32 94.26 -20.02
CA PHE A 930 -22.50 95.60 -20.57
C PHE A 930 -23.47 95.58 -21.76
N ASP A 931 -24.59 96.29 -21.61
CA ASP A 931 -25.66 96.60 -22.59
C ASP A 931 -25.61 98.11 -22.85
N CYS A 932 -24.49 98.59 -23.40
CA CYS A 932 -24.03 99.97 -23.19
C CYS A 932 -24.86 101.02 -23.96
N ASP A 933 -25.29 100.67 -25.18
CA ASP A 933 -26.19 101.47 -26.01
C ASP A 933 -27.67 101.13 -25.73
N ALA A 934 -27.90 100.18 -24.82
CA ALA A 934 -29.17 99.61 -24.42
C ALA A 934 -29.97 98.95 -25.56
N ASN A 935 -29.29 98.33 -26.55
CA ASN A 935 -29.94 97.65 -27.66
C ASN A 935 -30.46 96.23 -27.34
N GLY A 936 -30.06 95.64 -26.20
CA GLY A 936 -30.48 94.32 -25.76
C GLY A 936 -29.62 93.16 -26.27
N GLN A 937 -28.44 93.45 -26.82
CA GLN A 937 -27.31 92.52 -26.95
C GLN A 937 -26.19 93.06 -26.06
N ILE A 938 -25.41 92.17 -25.44
CA ILE A 938 -24.20 92.62 -24.72
C ILE A 938 -23.13 93.08 -25.72
N ASP A 939 -22.38 94.11 -25.37
CA ASP A 939 -21.33 94.72 -26.19
C ASP A 939 -20.37 93.66 -26.77
N SER A 940 -20.02 92.65 -25.95
CA SER A 940 -19.15 91.54 -26.33
C SER A 940 -19.73 90.65 -27.44
N CYS A 941 -21.06 90.53 -27.56
CA CYS A 941 -21.72 89.92 -28.73
C CYS A 941 -21.49 90.72 -29.99
N GLU A 942 -21.53 92.04 -29.87
CA GLU A 942 -21.49 92.92 -31.02
C GLU A 942 -20.09 93.02 -31.61
N ILE A 943 -19.08 92.97 -30.73
CA ILE A 943 -17.67 92.83 -31.08
C ILE A 943 -17.42 91.46 -31.73
N ALA A 944 -17.83 90.36 -31.08
CA ALA A 944 -17.59 89.00 -31.58
C ALA A 944 -18.37 88.70 -32.89
N GLY A 945 -19.58 89.23 -33.02
CA GLY A 945 -20.40 89.16 -34.23
C GLY A 945 -19.98 90.13 -35.33
N GLY A 946 -19.08 91.07 -35.04
CA GLY A 946 -18.63 92.13 -35.96
C GLY A 946 -19.74 93.10 -36.38
N SER A 947 -20.78 93.27 -35.55
CA SER A 947 -21.85 94.24 -35.75
C SER A 947 -21.53 95.62 -35.16
N ALA A 948 -20.66 95.67 -34.15
CA ALA A 948 -20.07 96.89 -33.62
C ALA A 948 -18.53 96.82 -33.68
N SER A 949 -17.89 97.99 -33.69
CA SER A 949 -16.43 98.08 -33.58
C SER A 949 -16.03 98.20 -32.11
N ASP A 950 -14.96 97.49 -31.76
CA ASP A 950 -14.04 97.82 -30.70
C ASP A 950 -12.65 97.78 -31.34
N CYS A 951 -11.92 98.90 -31.31
CA CYS A 951 -10.52 98.97 -31.75
C CYS A 951 -9.55 99.42 -30.65
N ASP A 952 -9.87 99.13 -29.38
CA ASP A 952 -8.90 99.06 -28.27
C ASP A 952 -8.90 97.74 -27.48
N SER A 953 -9.84 96.84 -27.80
CA SER A 953 -10.09 95.53 -27.21
C SER A 953 -10.45 95.57 -25.72
N ASN A 954 -11.09 96.64 -25.24
CA ASN A 954 -11.55 96.74 -23.85
C ASN A 954 -12.84 95.95 -23.56
N GLY A 955 -13.60 95.57 -24.59
CA GLY A 955 -14.84 94.77 -24.47
C GLY A 955 -16.13 95.58 -24.34
N THR A 956 -16.02 96.90 -24.16
CA THR A 956 -17.06 97.89 -24.49
C THR A 956 -16.94 98.21 -25.98
N ILE A 957 -18.04 98.60 -26.65
CA ILE A 957 -17.97 99.04 -28.05
C ILE A 957 -17.58 100.52 -28.17
N ASP A 958 -16.80 100.86 -29.22
CA ASP A 958 -16.21 102.19 -29.44
C ASP A 958 -17.24 103.33 -29.28
N SER A 959 -18.47 103.14 -29.78
CA SER A 959 -19.53 104.16 -29.74
C SER A 959 -20.02 104.47 -28.33
N CYS A 960 -19.93 103.51 -27.41
CA CYS A 960 -20.27 103.70 -26.01
C CYS A 960 -19.14 104.35 -25.24
N ASP A 961 -17.91 103.92 -25.46
CA ASP A 961 -16.73 104.58 -24.91
C ASP A 961 -16.72 106.08 -25.28
N ILE A 962 -17.06 106.43 -26.52
CA ILE A 962 -17.17 107.82 -27.00
C ILE A 962 -18.22 108.67 -26.22
N THR A 963 -19.35 108.08 -25.82
CA THR A 963 -20.64 108.81 -25.77
C THR A 963 -20.72 110.07 -24.86
N ASP A 964 -19.99 110.12 -23.74
CA ASP A 964 -19.70 111.35 -22.95
C ASP A 964 -18.38 111.18 -22.16
N GLY A 965 -17.40 110.49 -22.75
CA GLY A 965 -16.26 109.88 -22.02
C GLY A 965 -14.92 109.87 -22.78
N ALA A 966 -14.70 108.85 -23.61
CA ALA A 966 -13.60 108.79 -24.58
C ALA A 966 -13.97 109.59 -25.86
N SER A 967 -13.27 109.43 -26.98
CA SER A 967 -13.08 110.56 -27.91
C SER A 967 -13.94 110.64 -29.18
N ASP A 968 -14.76 111.69 -29.28
CA ASP A 968 -15.20 112.34 -30.54
C ASP A 968 -14.12 113.35 -31.03
N CYS A 969 -12.81 113.02 -30.91
CA CYS A 969 -11.71 113.99 -31.05
C CYS A 969 -11.49 114.44 -32.50
N ASP A 970 -11.22 113.48 -33.40
CA ASP A 970 -11.27 113.71 -34.85
C ASP A 970 -12.68 113.52 -35.42
N ALA A 971 -13.63 113.14 -34.55
CA ALA A 971 -15.02 112.81 -34.84
C ALA A 971 -15.19 111.70 -35.89
N SER A 972 -14.27 110.73 -35.91
CA SER A 972 -14.31 109.56 -36.80
C SER A 972 -15.42 108.56 -36.48
N GLY A 973 -15.89 108.52 -35.22
CA GLY A 973 -16.83 107.50 -34.72
C GLY A 973 -16.15 106.18 -34.31
N THR A 974 -14.82 106.15 -34.37
CA THR A 974 -13.93 105.13 -33.78
C THR A 974 -13.12 105.81 -32.68
N LEU A 975 -12.68 105.08 -31.65
CA LEU A 975 -11.90 105.68 -30.58
C LEU A 975 -10.57 106.27 -31.06
N ASP A 976 -10.02 107.21 -30.27
CA ASP A 976 -8.64 107.68 -30.43
C ASP A 976 -7.60 106.56 -30.31
N SER A 977 -7.97 105.41 -29.74
CA SER A 977 -7.15 104.20 -29.78
C SER A 977 -6.94 103.70 -31.22
N CYS A 978 -7.89 103.96 -32.13
CA CYS A 978 -8.03 103.24 -33.39
C CYS A 978 -7.05 103.66 -34.48
N ASP A 979 -6.89 104.93 -34.90
CA ASP A 979 -5.78 105.27 -35.84
C ASP A 979 -4.40 104.96 -35.23
N LEU A 980 -4.31 104.81 -33.90
CA LEU A 980 -3.10 104.34 -33.24
C LEU A 980 -2.87 102.84 -33.42
N VAL A 981 -3.87 101.99 -33.13
CA VAL A 981 -3.77 100.53 -33.31
C VAL A 981 -3.79 100.17 -34.81
N ASP A 982 -4.69 100.77 -35.59
CA ASP A 982 -4.81 100.69 -37.04
C ASP A 982 -3.71 101.48 -37.82
N GLY A 983 -2.68 102.00 -37.13
CA GLY A 983 -1.31 101.98 -37.68
C GLY A 983 -0.52 103.30 -37.82
N ALA A 984 -0.77 104.31 -36.98
CA ALA A 984 -0.10 105.62 -37.06
C ALA A 984 1.46 105.58 -37.16
N PRO A 985 2.09 106.39 -38.05
CA PRO A 985 3.51 106.29 -38.37
C PRO A 985 4.43 107.09 -37.42
N ASP A 986 4.60 106.62 -36.18
CA ASP A 986 5.33 107.34 -35.11
C ASP A 986 6.76 107.81 -35.45
N CYS A 987 7.13 108.96 -34.86
CA CYS A 987 8.46 109.56 -34.87
C CYS A 987 8.87 110.24 -33.52
N ASN A 988 8.08 110.11 -32.45
CA ASN A 988 8.29 110.76 -31.15
C ASN A 988 7.93 109.90 -29.93
N SER A 989 6.91 109.04 -30.07
CA SER A 989 6.23 108.26 -29.02
C SER A 989 5.44 109.13 -28.02
N ASN A 990 4.44 108.65 -27.28
CA ASN A 990 4.07 107.24 -27.05
C ASN A 990 2.56 106.94 -27.20
N GLN A 991 1.68 107.92 -27.01
CA GLN A 991 0.24 107.71 -26.86
C GLN A 991 -0.53 108.89 -27.47
N VAL A 992 -1.68 108.59 -28.08
CA VAL A 992 -2.62 109.54 -28.70
C VAL A 992 -2.47 109.54 -30.23
N ILE A 993 -3.57 109.61 -31.00
CA ILE A 993 -3.55 109.77 -32.47
C ILE A 993 -3.23 111.21 -32.90
N ASP A 994 -2.54 111.41 -34.04
CA ASP A 994 -1.91 112.69 -34.47
C ASP A 994 -2.87 113.91 -34.54
N SER A 995 -4.19 113.66 -34.59
CA SER A 995 -5.23 114.68 -34.56
C SER A 995 -5.42 115.38 -33.20
N CYS A 996 -5.16 114.72 -32.07
CA CYS A 996 -5.60 115.21 -30.75
C CYS A 996 -4.60 116.12 -30.01
N ASP A 997 -3.27 115.96 -30.16
CA ASP A 997 -2.26 116.83 -29.49
C ASP A 997 -2.31 118.28 -29.99
N ILE A 998 -2.72 118.46 -31.24
CA ILE A 998 -2.96 119.77 -31.85
C ILE A 998 -4.15 120.47 -31.21
N ASP A 999 -5.21 119.71 -30.93
CA ASP A 999 -6.55 120.20 -30.63
C ASP A 999 -6.87 120.27 -29.12
N SER A 1000 -6.60 119.20 -28.36
CA SER A 1000 -7.32 118.81 -27.12
C SER A 1000 -6.49 117.94 -26.13
N GLY A 1001 -7.11 117.06 -25.31
CA GLY A 1001 -6.46 115.96 -24.54
C GLY A 1001 -6.41 116.07 -23.00
N THR A 1002 -7.19 115.26 -22.24
CA THR A 1002 -7.07 114.96 -20.77
C THR A 1002 -8.05 113.82 -20.34
N SER A 1003 -7.62 112.81 -19.54
CA SER A 1003 -8.50 111.77 -18.92
C SER A 1003 -7.85 111.03 -17.72
N SER A 1004 -8.64 110.44 -16.78
CA SER A 1004 -8.33 109.48 -15.65
C SER A 1004 -9.52 109.43 -14.64
N ASP A 1005 -9.89 108.40 -13.85
CA ASP A 1005 -9.60 106.94 -13.69
C ASP A 1005 -10.61 106.32 -12.65
N SER A 1006 -10.97 105.01 -12.64
CA SER A 1006 -11.88 104.35 -11.63
C SER A 1006 -12.04 102.80 -11.69
N ASN A 1007 -12.52 102.13 -10.61
CA ASN A 1007 -12.90 100.69 -10.50
C ASN A 1007 -14.00 100.44 -9.39
N SER A 1008 -14.65 99.26 -9.27
CA SER A 1008 -15.61 98.84 -8.16
C SER A 1008 -15.97 97.32 -8.10
N ASN A 1009 -16.57 96.81 -6.99
CA ASN A 1009 -17.10 95.41 -6.77
C ASN A 1009 -17.96 95.25 -5.45
N GLY A 1010 -18.57 94.07 -5.17
CA GLY A 1010 -19.48 93.78 -3.98
C GLY A 1010 -19.82 92.28 -3.67
N ILE A 1011 -20.94 91.98 -2.96
CA ILE A 1011 -21.62 90.63 -2.83
C ILE A 1011 -22.51 90.41 -1.53
N PRO A 1012 -22.98 89.17 -1.12
CA PRO A 1012 -24.35 88.96 -0.49
C PRO A 1012 -24.83 87.93 0.66
N ASP A 1013 -24.97 86.99 1.64
CA ASP A 1013 -26.25 86.61 2.37
C ASP A 1013 -26.25 85.27 3.24
N GLU A 1014 -27.38 84.76 3.81
CA GLU A 1014 -27.50 83.68 4.87
C GLU A 1014 -28.79 82.76 4.88
N CYS A 1015 -28.84 81.61 5.63
CA CYS A 1015 -30.00 80.66 5.91
C CYS A 1015 -29.54 79.27 6.53
N ASP A 1016 -30.27 78.20 7.01
CA ASP A 1016 -31.66 77.81 7.50
C ASP A 1016 -31.82 76.22 7.60
N ALA A 1017 -32.90 75.57 8.15
CA ALA A 1017 -32.96 74.09 8.46
C ALA A 1017 -34.35 73.39 8.82
N THR A 1018 -34.39 72.03 9.08
CA THR A 1018 -35.51 71.25 9.78
C THR A 1018 -35.55 69.68 9.54
N LEU A 1019 -36.42 68.85 10.22
CA LEU A 1019 -36.54 67.33 10.19
C LEU A 1019 -37.77 66.68 10.96
N PHE A 1020 -37.98 65.32 11.00
CA PHE A 1020 -39.22 64.62 11.52
C PHE A 1020 -39.13 63.11 12.04
N VAL A 1021 -40.21 62.48 12.65
CA VAL A 1021 -40.29 61.09 13.30
C VAL A 1021 -41.73 60.41 13.40
N ARG A 1022 -41.92 59.12 13.87
CA ARG A 1022 -43.23 58.32 14.05
C ARG A 1022 -43.20 57.09 15.06
N ALA A 1023 -44.20 56.14 15.16
CA ALA A 1023 -44.33 54.96 16.16
C ALA A 1023 -45.61 54.01 16.16
N ASP A 1024 -46.05 53.36 17.30
CA ASP A 1024 -46.86 52.06 17.51
C ASP A 1024 -48.02 52.01 18.65
N ALA A 1025 -48.91 50.96 18.74
CA ALA A 1025 -50.18 50.91 19.55
C ALA A 1025 -50.13 50.70 21.10
N ASN A 1026 -49.78 49.52 21.63
CA ASN A 1026 -49.91 49.22 23.09
C ASN A 1026 -48.66 48.59 23.75
N ALA A 1027 -47.96 47.68 23.05
CA ALA A 1027 -46.75 46.98 23.53
C ALA A 1027 -46.85 46.26 24.91
N ASP A 1028 -48.03 45.77 25.32
CA ASP A 1028 -48.24 45.09 26.61
C ASP A 1028 -47.83 43.61 26.64
N GLY A 1029 -47.62 43.01 25.46
CA GLY A 1029 -47.12 41.64 25.27
C GLY A 1029 -48.19 40.54 25.22
N ASN A 1030 -49.49 40.85 25.15
CA ASN A 1030 -50.55 39.85 25.04
C ASN A 1030 -51.01 39.58 23.59
N PHE A 1031 -51.10 40.63 22.75
CA PHE A 1031 -51.62 40.60 21.37
C PHE A 1031 -52.95 39.82 21.23
N ASP A 1032 -53.99 40.39 21.85
CA ASP A 1032 -55.31 39.80 22.03
C ASP A 1032 -56.36 40.94 21.92
N ILE A 1033 -57.51 40.77 22.57
CA ILE A 1033 -58.54 41.78 22.72
C ILE A 1033 -58.10 43.03 23.52
N SER A 1034 -56.90 43.05 24.12
CA SER A 1034 -56.33 44.21 24.86
C SER A 1034 -56.03 45.40 23.94
N ASP A 1035 -55.48 45.08 22.77
CA ASP A 1035 -54.90 46.00 21.80
C ASP A 1035 -55.97 46.94 21.18
N PRO A 1036 -57.10 46.45 20.60
CA PRO A 1036 -58.17 47.33 20.12
C PRO A 1036 -58.94 48.03 21.26
N ILE A 1037 -58.91 47.52 22.49
CA ILE A 1037 -59.45 48.23 23.66
C ILE A 1037 -58.57 49.44 24.01
N THR A 1038 -57.26 49.37 23.77
CA THR A 1038 -56.36 50.52 23.96
C THR A 1038 -56.63 51.61 22.92
N MET A 1039 -56.80 51.26 21.64
CA MET A 1039 -57.21 52.20 20.57
C MET A 1039 -58.52 52.94 20.93
N LEU A 1040 -59.49 52.25 21.54
CA LEU A 1040 -60.77 52.85 21.93
C LEU A 1040 -60.67 53.84 23.13
N GLU A 1041 -59.72 53.68 24.06
CA GLU A 1041 -59.48 54.68 25.12
C GLU A 1041 -58.78 55.95 24.60
N TYR A 1042 -58.09 55.89 23.46
CA TYR A 1042 -57.65 57.10 22.73
C TYR A 1042 -58.84 57.80 22.05
N LEU A 1043 -59.68 57.03 21.35
CA LEU A 1043 -60.82 57.56 20.59
C LEU A 1043 -61.97 58.11 21.46
N PHE A 1044 -62.17 57.56 22.67
CA PHE A 1044 -63.32 57.89 23.54
C PHE A 1044 -62.96 58.23 25.00
N GLY A 1045 -61.67 58.25 25.35
CA GLY A 1045 -61.20 58.37 26.73
C GLY A 1045 -60.02 59.33 26.89
N MET A 1046 -59.05 58.95 27.74
CA MET A 1046 -57.78 59.65 27.90
C MET A 1046 -56.58 58.69 27.85
N GLY A 1047 -56.71 57.61 27.08
CA GLY A 1047 -55.54 56.91 26.54
C GLY A 1047 -54.74 57.88 25.68
N GLN A 1048 -53.45 58.03 25.96
CA GLN A 1048 -52.57 58.99 25.28
C GLN A 1048 -51.22 58.30 25.04
N PRO A 1049 -50.92 57.88 23.79
CA PRO A 1049 -49.67 57.20 23.48
C PRO A 1049 -48.48 58.17 23.55
N PRO A 1050 -47.24 57.67 23.73
CA PRO A 1050 -46.03 58.49 23.69
C PRO A 1050 -45.51 58.74 22.26
N CYS A 1051 -46.21 58.26 21.24
CA CYS A 1051 -45.80 58.27 19.83
C CYS A 1051 -47.03 58.11 18.91
N PHE A 1052 -47.03 58.66 17.69
CA PHE A 1052 -48.30 59.17 17.12
C PHE A 1052 -48.83 58.63 15.78
N LYS A 1053 -48.10 57.89 14.92
CA LYS A 1053 -48.76 57.21 13.77
C LYS A 1053 -49.56 56.01 14.29
N ALA A 1054 -48.81 54.99 14.72
CA ALA A 1054 -49.01 54.26 15.97
C ALA A 1054 -50.29 53.47 16.18
N LEU A 1055 -51.40 54.17 16.19
CA LEU A 1055 -52.74 53.67 16.43
C LEU A 1055 -53.50 53.50 15.11
N ASP A 1056 -52.91 53.97 14.00
CA ASP A 1056 -53.32 53.70 12.62
C ASP A 1056 -53.03 52.23 12.28
N GLY A 1057 -54.02 51.37 12.50
CA GLY A 1057 -53.92 49.94 12.23
C GLY A 1057 -54.18 49.59 10.75
N ASN A 1058 -54.53 50.58 9.93
CA ASN A 1058 -55.03 50.39 8.57
C ASN A 1058 -54.15 51.03 7.47
N ASP A 1059 -53.20 51.88 7.86
CA ASP A 1059 -52.29 52.70 7.06
C ASP A 1059 -53.03 53.62 6.08
N ASP A 1060 -53.85 54.51 6.65
CA ASP A 1060 -54.46 55.63 5.92
C ASP A 1060 -53.98 57.02 6.38
N GLY A 1061 -53.07 57.08 7.37
CA GLY A 1061 -52.54 58.32 7.95
C GLY A 1061 -53.47 58.98 8.97
N GLY A 1062 -54.59 58.34 9.30
CA GLY A 1062 -55.57 58.79 10.28
C GLY A 1062 -55.67 57.86 11.51
N ILE A 1063 -56.57 58.21 12.43
CA ILE A 1063 -56.97 57.34 13.54
C ILE A 1063 -58.46 57.61 13.80
N ASP A 1064 -59.33 56.63 13.57
CA ASP A 1064 -60.77 56.71 13.87
C ASP A 1064 -61.28 55.36 14.38
N VAL A 1065 -62.59 55.19 14.49
CA VAL A 1065 -63.23 53.91 14.79
C VAL A 1065 -62.95 52.81 13.75
N ALA A 1066 -62.33 53.12 12.61
CA ALA A 1066 -61.94 52.13 11.60
C ALA A 1066 -60.87 51.16 12.14
N ASP A 1067 -59.84 51.67 12.83
CA ASP A 1067 -58.69 50.92 13.33
C ASP A 1067 -59.04 49.81 14.34
N PRO A 1068 -59.83 50.06 15.41
CA PRO A 1068 -60.27 49.00 16.31
C PRO A 1068 -61.28 48.04 15.66
N ILE A 1069 -62.06 48.48 14.66
CA ILE A 1069 -62.96 47.59 13.90
C ILE A 1069 -62.16 46.65 13.01
N PHE A 1070 -61.15 47.16 12.31
CA PHE A 1070 -60.19 46.37 11.52
C PHE A 1070 -59.54 45.32 12.42
N THR A 1071 -58.90 45.74 13.51
CA THR A 1071 -58.20 44.88 14.48
C THR A 1071 -59.11 43.78 15.08
N LEU A 1072 -60.33 44.13 15.53
CA LEU A 1072 -61.29 43.14 16.05
C LEU A 1072 -61.79 42.16 14.99
N SER A 1073 -61.78 42.55 13.71
CA SER A 1073 -62.12 41.64 12.60
C SER A 1073 -61.02 40.59 12.37
N VAL A 1074 -59.74 40.95 12.54
CA VAL A 1074 -58.60 40.02 12.45
C VAL A 1074 -58.73 38.93 13.53
N LEU A 1075 -59.00 39.33 14.78
CA LEU A 1075 -59.03 38.42 15.93
C LEU A 1075 -60.21 37.43 15.94
N PHE A 1076 -61.42 37.86 15.57
CA PHE A 1076 -62.64 37.05 15.77
C PHE A 1076 -63.44 36.72 14.50
N ALA A 1077 -63.23 37.44 13.40
CA ALA A 1077 -64.03 37.31 12.18
C ALA A 1077 -63.27 36.72 10.97
N GLY A 1078 -61.93 36.68 11.02
CA GLY A 1078 -61.09 36.25 9.88
C GLY A 1078 -60.77 37.39 8.92
N GLY A 1079 -60.42 38.57 9.45
CA GLY A 1079 -59.81 39.66 8.69
C GLY A 1079 -58.39 39.32 8.20
N THR A 1080 -57.81 40.24 7.42
CA THR A 1080 -56.42 40.18 6.95
C THR A 1080 -55.44 40.65 8.04
N THR A 1081 -54.14 40.38 7.87
CA THR A 1081 -53.08 40.97 8.70
C THR A 1081 -53.04 42.50 8.56
N PRO A 1082 -52.41 43.21 9.52
CA PRO A 1082 -52.11 44.63 9.39
C PRO A 1082 -51.16 44.98 8.21
N PRO A 1083 -50.99 46.29 7.94
CA PRO A 1083 -49.90 46.87 7.13
C PRO A 1083 -48.50 46.64 7.74
N SER A 1084 -47.46 47.25 7.17
CA SER A 1084 -46.13 47.37 7.79
C SER A 1084 -46.01 48.74 8.48
N PRO A 1085 -45.42 48.87 9.70
CA PRO A 1085 -44.67 47.86 10.45
C PRO A 1085 -45.54 46.78 11.14
N TYR A 1086 -45.25 45.51 10.87
CA TYR A 1086 -45.90 44.36 11.55
C TYR A 1086 -45.08 43.07 11.44
N PRO A 1087 -44.64 42.46 12.56
CA PRO A 1087 -44.30 43.11 13.83
C PRO A 1087 -42.97 43.89 13.75
N ASN A 1088 -42.24 43.75 12.63
CA ASN A 1088 -40.93 44.35 12.43
C ASN A 1088 -41.01 45.86 12.15
N CYS A 1089 -40.02 46.60 12.65
CA CYS A 1089 -39.69 47.95 12.18
C CYS A 1089 -39.44 47.94 10.65
N GLY A 1090 -39.93 48.94 9.92
CA GLY A 1090 -39.84 49.01 8.46
C GLY A 1090 -40.18 50.40 7.92
N THR A 1091 -40.47 50.51 6.62
CA THR A 1091 -40.84 51.74 5.89
C THR A 1091 -42.18 52.36 6.35
N ASP A 1092 -42.67 53.40 5.68
CA ASP A 1092 -44.03 53.95 5.87
C ASP A 1092 -44.76 54.02 4.51
N PRO A 1093 -45.96 53.43 4.34
CA PRO A 1093 -46.73 53.52 3.10
C PRO A 1093 -47.52 54.84 2.94
N THR A 1094 -47.90 55.52 4.03
CA THR A 1094 -48.65 56.80 4.01
C THR A 1094 -48.04 57.84 4.98
N PRO A 1095 -46.82 58.34 4.70
CA PRO A 1095 -46.16 59.31 5.56
C PRO A 1095 -46.81 60.70 5.48
N ASP A 1096 -47.09 61.28 6.64
CA ASP A 1096 -47.57 62.65 6.83
C ASP A 1096 -46.89 63.25 8.08
N THR A 1097 -47.65 63.75 9.06
CA THR A 1097 -47.21 64.61 10.16
C THR A 1097 -47.23 63.91 11.52
N LEU A 1098 -47.63 62.65 11.57
CA LEU A 1098 -47.77 61.91 12.82
C LEU A 1098 -46.40 61.60 13.43
N THR A 1099 -46.13 62.32 14.53
CA THR A 1099 -44.83 62.54 15.17
C THR A 1099 -44.52 61.54 16.31
N CYS A 1100 -43.63 61.89 17.25
CA CYS A 1100 -43.32 61.10 18.44
C CYS A 1100 -42.86 61.95 19.64
N VAL A 1101 -42.89 61.34 20.84
CA VAL A 1101 -42.04 61.73 21.99
C VAL A 1101 -41.06 60.59 22.33
N SER A 1102 -41.54 59.36 22.49
CA SER A 1102 -40.69 58.15 22.62
C SER A 1102 -41.48 56.85 22.44
N PHE A 1103 -41.22 56.10 21.37
CA PHE A 1103 -41.54 54.66 21.29
C PHE A 1103 -40.36 53.81 21.84
N VAL A 1104 -40.54 52.49 22.00
CA VAL A 1104 -39.57 51.59 22.69
C VAL A 1104 -39.44 50.21 22.04
N GLY A 1105 -40.36 49.77 21.16
CA GLY A 1105 -40.22 48.48 20.44
C GLY A 1105 -39.32 48.54 19.19
N CYS A 1106 -38.88 49.74 18.80
CA CYS A 1106 -37.87 49.99 17.76
C CYS A 1106 -36.78 50.93 18.32
N LEU A 1107 -36.24 50.56 19.49
CA LEU A 1107 -35.06 51.13 20.15
C LEU A 1107 -34.19 50.01 20.75
#